data_AF-A0A412BEK6-F1
#
_entry.id   AF-A0A412BEK6-F1
#
_cell.length_a   1.000
_cell.length_b   1.000
_cell.length_c   1.000
_cell.angle_alpha   90.00
_cell.angle_beta   90.00
_cell.angle_gamma   90.00
#
_symmetry.space_group_name_H-M   'P 1'
#
loop_
_entity.id
_entity.type
_entity.pdbx_description
1 polymer ?
#
loop_
_entity_poly.entity_id
_entity_poly.type
_entity_poly.pdbx_seq_one_letter_code
_entity_poly.pdbx_strand_id
1 'polypeptide(L)'
;MTTYNHKITNGSPIRGEHLKLPRAKAIYKTAIAHPYTKDVLCYVNGKGDAIIKMRMTHLEIPDEPIYRICDEEEIAIICHPEDINIPEVYALRKDFPTELPHSNAKPFTRPVSLCVSDVAFADIRPQFNAHDFLNSIRRWFSLNSINKLHEPNRPLEVFFGFQEVCCILNERSDNNPYIKYSKKTKFSSTLEFVERNKATHYLVGIPTEKIHASNFVRIPQTMGDLKDVQSTGHFSLTDSLLAVLTKSIAGKATLPLLILIYVTQTSEDNKKTSQELFLIKTDCFPKDIVHKKKVLSKDAFEKWFYELSVEVVLLEFMISRNGNAINNGIKEWFKKVSVVGTGTLGSAVIDHFVRQGCSEEINLVDCDILLPHNLSRHTLTTDKVMTSKVRSIKDSYHGILFQKINAIDGNFLTLSRNDRERLFKDTELLMDFSTSIAVERKLANDERTFRKCTSFLNPKGDDVVLLIEDKDRISRLDFLEMDYYRNLIVDERFAHHLEQTETVSTNTFSCRSESMILNYENVRVLSAIISKQIRKYYALGQACLSIWHFDAENGIVSRLPMTITDWHLETQGNIQVYISNAVEKEIQIMVNASPDKETGGCLFGSYDRDHNSIYVYYMKPAPEDSIHTSVSFVRGFKGLTDEYKRITKLTYNQVRYLGEWHSHPNALNTPSDTDKKQFEELREEQQSQDLPFVQIIHGNNGLFVTAVM
;
A
#
# COMPACT_ATOMS: atom_id res chain seq x y z
N MET A 1 49.86 -24.04 28.23
CA MET A 1 48.99 -24.26 27.06
C MET A 1 49.41 -23.27 25.98
N THR A 2 49.74 -23.77 24.79
CA THR A 2 50.22 -22.98 23.63
C THR A 2 49.11 -22.10 23.06
N THR A 3 49.25 -20.79 23.17
CA THR A 3 48.39 -19.79 22.51
C THR A 3 48.49 -19.96 20.98
N TYR A 4 47.37 -20.24 20.33
CA TYR A 4 47.32 -20.43 18.87
C TYR A 4 47.29 -19.07 18.17
N ASN A 5 48.09 -18.91 17.11
CA ASN A 5 48.42 -17.61 16.55
C ASN A 5 47.48 -17.22 15.40
N HIS A 6 46.33 -16.62 15.71
CA HIS A 6 45.41 -16.11 14.68
C HIS A 6 45.90 -14.75 14.14
N LYS A 7 46.32 -14.70 12.86
CA LYS A 7 46.92 -13.51 12.21
C LYS A 7 46.16 -12.19 12.47
N ILE A 8 44.82 -12.22 12.49
CA ILE A 8 43.98 -11.03 12.69
C ILE A 8 44.05 -10.46 14.12
N THR A 9 44.42 -11.29 15.10
CA THR A 9 44.54 -10.92 16.52
C THR A 9 45.99 -10.69 16.96
N ASN A 10 46.90 -10.54 16.00
CA ASN A 10 48.33 -10.36 16.25
C ASN A 10 48.70 -8.90 16.30
N GLY A 11 49.60 -8.54 17.21
CA GLY A 11 50.14 -7.21 17.32
C GLY A 11 51.33 -7.17 18.27
N SER A 12 51.98 -6.01 18.33
CA SER A 12 53.03 -5.74 19.30
C SER A 12 52.39 -5.52 20.69
N PRO A 13 52.87 -6.18 21.76
CA PRO A 13 52.35 -5.97 23.10
C PRO A 13 52.43 -4.50 23.52
N ILE A 14 51.41 -4.01 24.21
CA ILE A 14 51.38 -2.65 24.76
C ILE A 14 50.75 -2.68 26.17
N ARG A 15 51.22 -1.83 27.08
CA ARG A 15 50.50 -1.59 28.35
C ARG A 15 49.15 -0.96 28.04
N GLY A 16 48.06 -1.44 28.64
CA GLY A 16 46.72 -0.95 28.28
C GLY A 16 46.50 0.54 28.59
N GLU A 17 47.24 1.09 29.56
CA GLU A 17 47.30 2.53 29.84
C GLU A 17 47.82 3.37 28.66
N HIS A 18 48.61 2.76 27.77
CA HIS A 18 49.19 3.39 26.59
C HIS A 18 48.38 3.17 25.30
N LEU A 19 47.21 2.51 25.37
CA LEU A 19 46.29 2.44 24.23
C LEU A 19 45.95 3.86 23.76
N LYS A 20 45.84 4.11 22.45
CA LYS A 20 45.56 5.45 21.93
C LYS A 20 44.08 5.68 21.65
N LEU A 21 43.36 4.65 21.20
CA LEU A 21 41.97 4.76 20.80
C LEU A 21 41.05 4.93 22.02
N PRO A 22 40.17 5.96 22.07
CA PRO A 22 39.29 6.22 23.21
C PRO A 22 38.43 5.01 23.59
N ARG A 23 37.87 4.31 22.60
CA ARG A 23 37.04 3.13 22.83
C ARG A 23 37.82 1.96 23.40
N ALA A 24 39.02 1.72 22.89
CA ALA A 24 39.90 0.69 23.42
C ALA A 24 40.31 1.00 24.87
N LYS A 25 40.61 2.26 25.19
CA LYS A 25 40.88 2.68 26.58
C LYS A 25 39.69 2.42 27.50
N ALA A 26 38.48 2.76 27.07
CA ALA A 26 37.26 2.54 27.84
C ALA A 26 37.04 1.04 28.11
N ILE A 27 37.12 0.21 27.06
CA ILE A 27 36.96 -1.26 27.17
C ILE A 27 38.04 -1.86 28.07
N TYR A 28 39.31 -1.46 27.93
CA TYR A 28 40.39 -1.94 28.79
C TYR A 28 40.16 -1.58 30.27
N LYS A 29 39.83 -0.31 30.55
CA LYS A 29 39.57 0.16 31.93
C LYS A 29 38.41 -0.62 32.55
N THR A 30 37.33 -0.80 31.80
CA THR A 30 36.19 -1.59 32.26
C THR A 30 36.57 -3.05 32.46
N ALA A 31 37.28 -3.68 31.51
CA ALA A 31 37.67 -5.09 31.60
C ALA A 31 38.59 -5.41 32.78
N ILE A 32 39.43 -4.49 33.23
CA ILE A 32 40.23 -4.70 34.45
C ILE A 32 39.37 -4.72 35.72
N ALA A 33 38.32 -3.91 35.76
CA ALA A 33 37.45 -3.77 36.93
C ALA A 33 36.21 -4.69 36.87
N HIS A 34 35.94 -5.31 35.74
CA HIS A 34 34.72 -6.07 35.51
C HIS A 34 34.84 -7.47 36.17
N PRO A 35 33.85 -7.89 36.98
CA PRO A 35 33.98 -9.08 37.83
C PRO A 35 34.14 -10.40 37.06
N TYR A 36 33.73 -10.41 35.79
CA TYR A 36 33.70 -11.60 34.94
C TYR A 36 34.83 -11.68 33.92
N THR A 37 35.85 -10.82 34.03
CA THR A 37 36.99 -10.79 33.11
C THR A 37 38.32 -10.99 33.85
N LYS A 38 39.22 -11.77 33.25
CA LYS A 38 40.58 -12.04 33.75
C LYS A 38 41.61 -11.96 32.62
N ASP A 39 42.89 -11.95 32.98
CA ASP A 39 44.02 -12.05 32.05
C ASP A 39 43.99 -11.02 30.90
N VAL A 40 43.66 -9.76 31.20
CA VAL A 40 43.51 -8.71 30.19
C VAL A 40 44.88 -8.29 29.64
N LEU A 41 45.09 -8.52 28.35
CA LEU A 41 46.32 -8.20 27.61
C LEU A 41 46.02 -7.31 26.40
N CYS A 42 46.88 -6.33 26.14
CA CYS A 42 46.68 -5.36 25.06
C CYS A 42 47.79 -5.45 24.02
N TYR A 43 47.41 -5.28 22.75
CA TYR A 43 48.30 -5.28 21.59
C TYR A 43 47.90 -4.19 20.61
N VAL A 44 48.82 -3.78 19.75
CA VAL A 44 48.55 -2.92 18.58
C VAL A 44 49.12 -3.56 17.33
N ASN A 45 48.33 -3.68 16.27
CA ASN A 45 48.80 -4.26 15.02
C ASN A 45 49.41 -3.19 14.08
N GLY A 46 49.97 -3.63 12.95
CA GLY A 46 50.58 -2.72 11.96
C GLY A 46 49.61 -1.75 11.27
N LYS A 47 48.29 -1.93 11.43
CA LYS A 47 47.24 -1.02 10.91
C LYS A 47 46.82 0.04 11.95
N GLY A 48 47.34 -0.04 13.17
CA GLY A 48 46.94 0.84 14.28
C GLY A 48 45.69 0.36 15.03
N ASP A 49 45.16 -0.82 14.73
CA ASP A 49 44.04 -1.38 15.50
C ASP A 49 44.52 -1.75 16.91
N ALA A 50 43.70 -1.42 17.91
CA ALA A 50 43.91 -1.85 19.27
C ALA A 50 43.22 -3.19 19.52
N ILE A 51 43.97 -4.18 19.99
CA ILE A 51 43.49 -5.54 20.24
C ILE A 51 43.57 -5.79 21.74
N ILE A 52 42.43 -6.10 22.37
CA ILE A 52 42.33 -6.42 23.79
C ILE A 52 41.95 -7.89 23.90
N LYS A 53 42.85 -8.71 24.42
CA LYS A 53 42.60 -10.13 24.73
C LYS A 53 42.24 -10.26 26.19
N MET A 54 41.25 -11.07 26.51
CA MET A 54 40.86 -11.35 27.88
C MET A 54 40.18 -12.71 27.97
N ARG A 55 40.15 -13.26 29.18
CA ARG A 55 39.34 -14.42 29.51
C ARG A 55 38.02 -13.95 30.13
N MET A 56 36.90 -14.31 29.50
CA MET A 56 35.58 -14.18 30.11
C MET A 56 35.33 -15.40 31.00
N THR A 57 34.82 -15.18 32.21
CA THR A 57 34.57 -16.23 33.22
C THR A 57 33.14 -16.15 33.73
N HIS A 58 32.62 -17.25 34.29
CA HIS A 58 31.24 -17.34 34.79
C HIS A 58 30.24 -16.93 33.69
N LEU A 59 30.34 -17.60 32.55
CA LEU A 59 29.52 -17.30 31.37
C LEU A 59 28.06 -17.79 31.50
N GLU A 60 27.66 -18.26 32.70
CA GLU A 60 26.32 -18.77 32.99
C GLU A 60 25.94 -19.92 32.05
N ILE A 61 26.90 -20.83 31.82
CA ILE A 61 26.75 -22.00 30.95
C ILE A 61 26.15 -23.14 31.77
N PRO A 62 25.10 -23.83 31.29
CA PRO A 62 24.54 -24.99 31.97
C PRO A 62 25.49 -26.20 31.92
N ASP A 63 25.28 -27.17 32.81
CA ASP A 63 26.08 -28.41 32.86
C ASP A 63 26.02 -29.20 31.53
N GLU A 64 24.89 -29.14 30.83
CA GLU A 64 24.65 -29.77 29.52
C GLU A 64 24.27 -28.72 28.47
N PRO A 65 25.26 -28.01 27.88
CA PRO A 65 24.98 -27.00 26.86
C PRO A 65 24.74 -27.65 25.49
N ILE A 66 23.82 -27.06 24.69
CA ILE A 66 23.50 -27.49 23.32
C ILE A 66 24.73 -27.34 22.42
N TYR A 67 25.39 -26.18 22.49
CA TYR A 67 26.68 -25.98 21.83
C TYR A 67 27.79 -26.03 22.86
N ARG A 68 28.91 -26.67 22.50
CA ARG A 68 30.08 -26.86 23.36
C ARG A 68 30.83 -25.55 23.61
N ILE A 69 30.22 -24.64 24.37
CA ILE A 69 30.77 -23.41 24.93
C ILE A 69 31.20 -23.73 26.35
N CYS A 70 32.38 -23.27 26.77
CA CYS A 70 32.90 -23.49 28.12
C CYS A 70 32.46 -22.35 29.06
N ASP A 71 32.41 -22.60 30.36
CA ASP A 71 32.11 -21.56 31.37
C ASP A 71 33.18 -20.45 31.44
N GLU A 72 34.37 -20.71 30.91
CA GLU A 72 35.39 -19.72 30.61
C GLU A 72 35.78 -19.76 29.12
N GLU A 73 35.80 -18.62 28.43
CA GLU A 73 36.24 -18.50 27.03
C GLU A 73 37.23 -17.34 26.86
N GLU A 74 38.27 -17.56 26.04
CA GLU A 74 39.20 -16.51 25.65
C GLU A 74 38.67 -15.74 24.45
N ILE A 75 38.64 -14.41 24.55
CA ILE A 75 38.19 -13.53 23.47
C ILE A 75 39.25 -12.50 23.08
N ALA A 76 39.15 -12.00 21.85
CA ALA A 76 39.81 -10.77 21.41
C ALA A 76 38.77 -9.73 20.99
N ILE A 77 38.92 -8.51 21.48
CA ILE A 77 38.15 -7.34 21.05
C ILE A 77 39.07 -6.45 20.21
N ILE A 78 38.67 -6.12 18.98
CA ILE A 78 39.43 -5.28 18.06
C ILE A 78 38.71 -3.94 17.90
N CYS A 79 39.40 -2.86 18.26
CA CYS A 79 38.95 -1.49 18.02
C CYS A 79 39.74 -0.88 16.87
N HIS A 80 39.03 -0.35 15.86
CA HIS A 80 39.64 0.29 14.70
C HIS A 80 39.84 1.79 14.91
N PRO A 81 40.88 2.41 14.31
CA PRO A 81 41.12 3.84 14.41
C PRO A 81 39.96 4.71 13.95
N GLU A 82 39.26 4.29 12.89
CA GLU A 82 38.15 5.02 12.30
C GLU A 82 36.93 5.12 13.24
N ASP A 83 36.77 4.14 14.15
CA ASP A 83 35.68 4.11 15.14
C ASP A 83 34.26 4.22 14.53
N ILE A 84 34.09 3.70 13.30
CA ILE A 84 32.83 3.73 12.53
C ILE A 84 31.97 2.49 12.79
N ASN A 85 32.59 1.36 13.13
CA ASN A 85 31.92 0.09 13.41
C ASN A 85 32.07 -0.30 14.87
N ILE A 86 31.15 -1.13 15.36
CA ILE A 86 31.25 -1.72 16.69
C ILE A 86 32.56 -2.49 16.82
N PRO A 87 33.24 -2.46 17.99
CA PRO A 87 34.43 -3.28 18.22
C PRO A 87 34.17 -4.74 17.86
N GLU A 88 35.03 -5.31 17.03
CA GLU A 88 34.87 -6.70 16.60
C GLU A 88 35.23 -7.64 17.75
N VAL A 89 34.44 -8.69 17.96
CA VAL A 89 34.68 -9.68 19.03
C VAL A 89 34.95 -11.03 18.41
N TYR A 90 35.99 -11.72 18.90
CA TYR A 90 36.43 -13.01 18.39
C TYR A 90 36.62 -14.02 19.50
N ALA A 91 36.07 -15.23 19.35
CA ALA A 91 36.34 -16.36 20.23
C ALA A 91 37.64 -17.08 19.78
N LEU A 92 38.60 -17.23 20.71
CA LEU A 92 39.97 -17.65 20.40
C LEU A 92 40.23 -19.15 20.58
N ARG A 93 39.32 -19.88 21.21
CA ARG A 93 39.50 -21.31 21.48
C ARG A 93 39.54 -22.11 20.17
N LYS A 94 40.56 -22.98 20.04
CA LYS A 94 40.84 -23.73 18.79
C LYS A 94 39.68 -24.62 18.35
N ASP A 95 38.99 -25.23 19.29
CA ASP A 95 37.84 -26.13 19.09
C ASP A 95 36.50 -25.45 19.42
N PHE A 96 36.44 -24.11 19.41
CA PHE A 96 35.20 -23.36 19.61
C PHE A 96 34.16 -23.72 18.52
N PRO A 97 32.85 -23.86 18.84
CA PRO A 97 31.84 -24.19 17.83
C PRO A 97 31.75 -23.11 16.73
N THR A 98 31.59 -23.54 15.47
CA THR A 98 31.64 -22.64 14.30
C THR A 98 30.27 -22.35 13.68
N GLU A 99 29.26 -23.17 13.96
CA GLU A 99 27.92 -23.09 13.37
C GLU A 99 26.93 -22.45 14.36
N LEU A 100 27.35 -21.36 15.01
CA LEU A 100 26.55 -20.68 16.02
C LEU A 100 25.68 -19.57 15.40
N PRO A 101 24.42 -19.41 15.82
CA PRO A 101 23.63 -18.21 15.57
C PRO A 101 24.37 -16.94 15.99
N HIS A 102 24.11 -15.82 15.29
CA HIS A 102 24.76 -14.53 15.52
C HIS A 102 26.30 -14.61 15.48
N SER A 103 26.84 -15.35 14.52
CA SER A 103 28.26 -15.29 14.13
C SER A 103 28.41 -14.45 12.87
N ASN A 104 29.34 -13.50 12.83
CA ASN A 104 29.57 -12.71 11.62
C ASN A 104 30.28 -13.57 10.57
N ALA A 105 29.78 -13.56 9.34
CA ALA A 105 30.41 -14.28 8.25
C ALA A 105 31.72 -13.60 7.85
N LYS A 106 32.82 -14.35 7.84
CA LYS A 106 34.16 -13.86 7.48
C LYS A 106 34.77 -14.70 6.35
N PRO A 107 35.81 -14.21 5.65
CA PRO A 107 36.58 -14.99 4.68
C PRO A 107 37.37 -16.17 5.27
N PHE A 108 37.29 -16.39 6.58
CA PHE A 108 38.00 -17.43 7.32
C PHE A 108 37.06 -18.04 8.37
N THR A 109 37.28 -19.31 8.71
CA THR A 109 36.45 -20.05 9.65
C THR A 109 36.81 -19.81 11.12
N ARG A 110 38.07 -19.44 11.41
CA ARG A 110 38.57 -19.21 12.77
C ARG A 110 39.57 -18.04 12.82
N PRO A 111 39.56 -17.21 13.88
CA PRO A 111 38.70 -17.30 15.07
C PRO A 111 37.25 -16.88 14.73
N VAL A 112 36.26 -17.40 15.47
CA VAL A 112 34.84 -17.12 15.19
C VAL A 112 34.52 -15.69 15.60
N SER A 113 33.95 -14.91 14.67
CA SER A 113 33.56 -13.52 14.92
C SER A 113 32.14 -13.47 15.46
N LEU A 114 31.92 -12.79 16.59
CA LEU A 114 30.63 -12.73 17.27
C LEU A 114 29.84 -11.48 16.85
N CYS A 115 28.58 -11.66 16.48
CA CYS A 115 27.63 -10.57 16.28
C CYS A 115 27.00 -10.21 17.63
N VAL A 116 27.55 -9.19 18.29
CA VAL A 116 27.10 -8.78 19.65
C VAL A 116 25.84 -7.90 19.61
N SER A 117 25.54 -7.30 18.45
CA SER A 117 24.39 -6.40 18.24
C SER A 117 24.03 -6.39 16.76
N ASP A 118 22.73 -6.45 16.46
CA ASP A 118 22.15 -6.27 15.12
C ASP A 118 21.82 -4.79 14.80
N VAL A 119 21.84 -3.91 15.82
CA VAL A 119 21.71 -2.46 15.65
C VAL A 119 22.98 -1.86 15.04
N ALA A 120 22.80 -0.95 14.07
CA ALA A 120 23.91 -0.24 13.44
C ALA A 120 24.73 0.54 14.49
N PHE A 121 26.05 0.43 14.40
CA PHE A 121 26.92 1.03 15.42
C PHE A 121 26.75 2.53 15.54
N ALA A 122 26.51 3.24 14.42
CA ALA A 122 26.31 4.68 14.41
C ALA A 122 25.18 5.13 15.38
N ASP A 123 24.13 4.32 15.53
CA ASP A 123 22.99 4.62 16.40
C ASP A 123 23.31 4.38 17.87
N ILE A 124 24.04 3.30 18.18
CA ILE A 124 24.44 3.00 19.57
C ILE A 124 25.71 3.75 19.99
N ARG A 125 26.50 4.26 19.06
CA ARG A 125 27.81 4.90 19.32
C ARG A 125 27.73 6.02 20.36
N PRO A 126 26.74 6.94 20.34
CA PRO A 126 26.62 8.00 21.34
C PRO A 126 26.32 7.48 22.75
N GLN A 127 25.66 6.32 22.86
CA GLN A 127 25.27 5.70 24.12
C GLN A 127 26.15 4.49 24.47
N PHE A 128 27.20 4.23 23.68
CA PHE A 128 28.01 3.04 23.86
C PHE A 128 28.69 3.05 25.22
N ASN A 129 28.39 2.02 26.00
CA ASN A 129 28.98 1.78 27.30
C ASN A 129 29.83 0.51 27.25
N ALA A 130 31.10 0.61 27.61
CA ALA A 130 32.01 -0.54 27.64
C ALA A 130 31.55 -1.62 28.63
N HIS A 131 30.88 -1.26 29.73
CA HIS A 131 30.35 -2.23 30.69
C HIS A 131 29.21 -3.04 30.08
N ASP A 132 28.23 -2.37 29.49
CA ASP A 132 27.10 -3.02 28.85
C ASP A 132 27.56 -3.85 27.65
N PHE A 133 28.55 -3.37 26.89
CA PHE A 133 29.15 -4.13 25.79
C PHE A 133 29.77 -5.46 26.25
N LEU A 134 30.55 -5.48 27.35
CA LEU A 134 31.10 -6.72 27.91
C LEU A 134 29.99 -7.65 28.44
N ASN A 135 28.94 -7.09 29.06
CA ASN A 135 27.78 -7.86 29.48
C ASN A 135 27.02 -8.45 28.28
N SER A 136 26.92 -7.73 27.16
CA SER A 136 26.32 -8.25 25.92
C SER A 136 27.13 -9.41 25.34
N ILE A 137 28.47 -9.36 25.40
CA ILE A 137 29.31 -10.51 25.02
C ILE A 137 29.05 -11.70 25.95
N ARG A 138 28.95 -11.48 27.27
CA ARG A 138 28.62 -12.56 28.23
C ARG A 138 27.25 -13.17 27.92
N ARG A 139 26.24 -12.32 27.72
CA ARG A 139 24.89 -12.72 27.32
C ARG A 139 24.88 -13.50 26.01
N TRP A 140 25.70 -13.10 25.04
CA TRP A 140 25.86 -13.81 23.77
C TRP A 140 26.29 -15.26 24.01
N PHE A 141 27.32 -15.50 24.83
CA PHE A 141 27.77 -16.87 25.15
C PHE A 141 26.70 -17.67 25.89
N SER A 142 26.10 -17.09 26.94
CA SER A 142 25.06 -17.76 27.73
C SER A 142 23.88 -18.19 26.86
N LEU A 143 23.32 -17.27 26.07
CA LEU A 143 22.17 -17.57 25.23
C LEU A 143 22.48 -18.50 24.07
N ASN A 144 23.66 -18.39 23.45
CA ASN A 144 24.06 -19.36 22.44
C ASN A 144 24.24 -20.74 23.04
N SER A 145 24.79 -20.90 24.24
CA SER A 145 25.01 -22.22 24.85
C SER A 145 23.73 -23.08 24.94
N ILE A 146 22.57 -22.43 25.01
CA ILE A 146 21.23 -23.05 25.05
C ILE A 146 20.38 -22.75 23.81
N ASN A 147 20.99 -22.26 22.72
CA ASN A 147 20.35 -21.93 21.45
C ASN A 147 19.13 -20.97 21.58
N LYS A 148 19.17 -20.01 22.52
CA LYS A 148 18.10 -19.02 22.78
C LYS A 148 18.42 -17.60 22.31
N LEU A 149 19.57 -17.39 21.66
CA LEU A 149 19.92 -16.06 21.15
C LEU A 149 19.11 -15.71 19.89
N HIS A 150 18.67 -16.73 19.15
CA HIS A 150 17.84 -16.60 17.97
C HIS A 150 16.38 -16.91 18.32
N GLU A 151 15.44 -16.14 17.80
CA GLU A 151 14.02 -16.40 18.04
C GLU A 151 13.59 -17.67 17.26
N PRO A 152 12.74 -18.54 17.83
CA PRO A 152 12.30 -19.78 17.16
C PRO A 152 11.64 -19.57 15.77
N ASN A 153 11.28 -18.33 15.44
CA ASN A 153 10.57 -17.93 14.23
C ASN A 153 11.36 -17.01 13.29
N ARG A 154 12.57 -16.58 13.65
CA ARG A 154 13.42 -15.74 12.79
C ARG A 154 14.12 -16.68 11.78
N PRO A 155 14.29 -16.32 10.50
CA PRO A 155 15.22 -17.05 9.62
C PRO A 155 16.65 -16.92 10.15
N LEU A 156 17.52 -17.91 9.90
CA LEU A 156 18.93 -17.79 10.30
C LEU A 156 19.61 -16.64 9.57
N GLU A 157 20.28 -15.77 10.30
CA GLU A 157 20.86 -14.55 9.73
C GLU A 157 22.11 -14.85 8.89
N VAL A 158 22.00 -14.77 7.57
CA VAL A 158 23.18 -14.79 6.69
C VAL A 158 23.63 -13.35 6.33
N PHE A 159 22.92 -12.33 6.79
CA PHE A 159 23.04 -10.94 6.30
C PHE A 159 24.43 -10.29 6.48
N PHE A 160 25.21 -10.69 7.47
CA PHE A 160 26.41 -9.96 7.89
C PHE A 160 27.69 -10.50 7.22
N GLY A 161 27.86 -10.20 5.94
CA GLY A 161 29.15 -10.40 5.25
C GLY A 161 29.17 -10.31 3.71
N PHE A 162 28.01 -10.16 3.07
CA PHE A 162 27.95 -10.08 1.60
C PHE A 162 28.49 -8.77 1.06
N GLN A 163 29.23 -8.85 -0.06
CA GLN A 163 29.77 -7.68 -0.77
C GLN A 163 28.74 -7.02 -1.67
N GLU A 164 27.68 -7.72 -2.03
CA GLU A 164 26.66 -7.23 -2.97
C GLU A 164 25.28 -7.80 -2.63
N VAL A 165 24.25 -6.95 -2.78
CA VAL A 165 22.84 -7.33 -2.74
C VAL A 165 22.23 -7.16 -4.13
N CYS A 166 21.54 -8.19 -4.62
CA CYS A 166 20.92 -8.19 -5.93
C CYS A 166 19.41 -8.38 -5.82
N CYS A 167 18.62 -7.50 -6.43
CA CYS A 167 17.17 -7.62 -6.46
C CYS A 167 16.69 -8.30 -7.74
N ILE A 168 15.88 -9.36 -7.62
CA ILE A 168 15.19 -10.01 -8.73
C ILE A 168 13.94 -9.19 -9.09
N LEU A 169 13.89 -8.68 -10.31
CA LEU A 169 12.88 -7.71 -10.74
C LEU A 169 11.58 -8.32 -11.27
N ASN A 170 11.60 -9.58 -11.69
CA ASN A 170 10.45 -10.24 -12.31
C ASN A 170 10.44 -11.75 -12.05
N GLU A 171 9.32 -12.38 -12.38
CA GLU A 171 9.17 -13.83 -12.28
C GLU A 171 10.00 -14.56 -13.34
N ARG A 172 10.54 -15.70 -12.92
CA ARG A 172 11.18 -16.65 -13.83
C ARG A 172 10.10 -17.47 -14.52
N SER A 173 9.96 -17.34 -15.84
CA SER A 173 9.19 -18.31 -16.62
C SER A 173 9.88 -19.68 -16.60
N ASP A 174 9.09 -20.76 -16.56
CA ASP A 174 9.60 -22.12 -16.34
C ASP A 174 10.81 -22.44 -17.21
N ASN A 175 11.93 -22.72 -16.54
CA ASN A 175 13.24 -23.07 -17.10
C ASN A 175 13.98 -21.98 -17.91
N ASN A 176 13.55 -20.71 -17.94
CA ASN A 176 14.32 -19.67 -18.63
C ASN A 176 15.73 -19.51 -17.97
N PRO A 177 16.84 -19.76 -18.68
CA PRO A 177 18.19 -19.59 -18.14
C PRO A 177 18.79 -18.23 -18.48
N TYR A 178 18.08 -17.38 -19.23
CA TYR A 178 18.60 -16.13 -19.75
C TYR A 178 18.25 -14.97 -18.82
N ILE A 179 19.28 -14.28 -18.34
CA ILE A 179 19.10 -13.17 -17.41
C ILE A 179 19.90 -11.94 -17.84
N LYS A 180 19.37 -10.78 -17.49
CA LYS A 180 20.05 -9.50 -17.55
C LYS A 180 20.45 -9.10 -16.13
N TYR A 181 21.71 -9.36 -15.80
CA TYR A 181 22.32 -8.85 -14.58
C TYR A 181 22.85 -7.43 -14.84
N SER A 182 22.44 -6.46 -14.01
CA SER A 182 22.82 -5.04 -14.15
C SER A 182 23.33 -4.49 -12.81
N LYS A 183 24.60 -4.10 -12.78
CA LYS A 183 25.18 -3.39 -11.62
C LYS A 183 24.54 -2.01 -11.50
N LYS A 184 24.14 -1.61 -10.28
CA LYS A 184 23.50 -0.30 -10.00
C LYS A 184 24.43 0.59 -9.19
N THR A 185 25.05 0.04 -8.15
CA THR A 185 26.08 0.70 -7.35
C THR A 185 27.22 -0.27 -7.06
N LYS A 186 28.24 0.16 -6.32
CA LYS A 186 29.32 -0.73 -5.88
C LYS A 186 28.82 -1.98 -5.15
N PHE A 187 27.73 -1.85 -4.37
CA PHE A 187 27.21 -2.91 -3.50
C PHE A 187 25.81 -3.39 -3.89
N SER A 188 25.28 -2.97 -5.05
CA SER A 188 23.94 -3.37 -5.48
C SER A 188 23.82 -3.66 -6.97
N SER A 189 22.91 -4.58 -7.31
CA SER A 189 22.55 -4.93 -8.67
C SER A 189 21.08 -5.34 -8.79
N THR A 190 20.66 -5.54 -10.03
CA THR A 190 19.37 -6.11 -10.37
C THR A 190 19.52 -7.29 -11.31
N LEU A 191 18.66 -8.29 -11.15
CA LEU A 191 18.53 -9.44 -12.02
C LEU A 191 17.13 -9.45 -12.63
N GLU A 192 17.06 -9.54 -13.96
CA GLU A 192 15.80 -9.68 -14.69
C GLU A 192 15.87 -10.92 -15.60
N PHE A 193 14.83 -11.75 -15.58
CA PHE A 193 14.67 -12.83 -16.55
C PHE A 193 14.21 -12.25 -17.88
N VAL A 194 14.98 -12.51 -18.94
CA VAL A 194 14.78 -11.89 -20.26
C VAL A 194 14.89 -12.92 -21.38
N GLU A 195 14.54 -12.51 -22.60
CA GLU A 195 14.82 -13.28 -23.81
C GLU A 195 16.32 -13.36 -24.09
N ARG A 196 16.74 -14.42 -24.81
CA ARG A 196 18.16 -14.71 -25.13
C ARG A 196 18.92 -13.53 -25.74
N ASN A 197 18.28 -12.74 -26.61
CA ASN A 197 18.89 -11.60 -27.30
C ASN A 197 19.22 -10.42 -26.37
N LYS A 198 18.56 -10.32 -25.21
CA LYS A 198 18.75 -9.27 -24.20
C LYS A 198 19.60 -9.73 -23.01
N ALA A 199 19.94 -11.02 -22.96
CA ALA A 199 20.60 -11.66 -21.85
C ALA A 199 22.08 -11.25 -21.76
N THR A 200 22.54 -10.97 -20.54
CA THR A 200 23.95 -10.72 -20.26
C THR A 200 24.64 -11.94 -19.67
N HIS A 201 23.89 -12.84 -19.02
CA HIS A 201 24.43 -14.03 -18.36
C HIS A 201 23.54 -15.26 -18.60
N TYR A 202 24.10 -16.44 -18.37
CA TYR A 202 23.40 -17.72 -18.34
C TYR A 202 23.28 -18.22 -16.91
N LEU A 203 22.05 -18.44 -16.45
CA LEU A 203 21.72 -18.88 -15.09
C LEU A 203 21.59 -20.41 -15.04
N VAL A 204 22.33 -21.03 -14.13
CA VAL A 204 22.13 -22.43 -13.74
C VAL A 204 21.56 -22.46 -12.33
N GLY A 205 20.35 -23.01 -12.17
CA GLY A 205 19.77 -23.24 -10.86
C GLY A 205 20.19 -24.61 -10.32
N ILE A 206 20.69 -24.66 -9.08
CA ILE A 206 21.04 -25.90 -8.39
C ILE A 206 20.28 -25.94 -7.06
N PRO A 207 19.33 -26.87 -6.89
CA PRO A 207 18.68 -27.06 -5.60
C PRO A 207 19.66 -27.68 -4.59
N THR A 208 19.69 -27.18 -3.35
CA THR A 208 20.46 -27.82 -2.27
C THR A 208 19.61 -28.85 -1.52
N GLU A 209 20.25 -29.80 -0.82
CA GLU A 209 19.50 -30.59 0.17
C GLU A 209 18.89 -29.66 1.22
N LYS A 210 17.82 -30.12 1.88
CA LYS A 210 17.27 -29.41 3.04
C LYS A 210 18.37 -29.35 4.10
N ILE A 211 18.94 -28.17 4.29
CA ILE A 211 19.90 -27.95 5.35
C ILE A 211 19.08 -27.64 6.60
N HIS A 212 19.18 -28.51 7.60
CA HIS A 212 18.79 -28.17 8.97
C HIS A 212 19.81 -27.15 9.47
N ALA A 213 19.56 -25.87 9.25
CA ALA A 213 20.12 -24.76 10.01
C ALA A 213 21.65 -24.83 10.29
N SER A 214 22.50 -24.66 9.27
CA SER A 214 23.93 -24.38 9.48
C SER A 214 24.30 -23.04 8.84
N ASN A 215 24.72 -22.07 9.63
CA ASN A 215 25.27 -20.80 9.13
C ASN A 215 26.49 -21.07 8.23
N PHE A 216 26.69 -20.26 7.17
CA PHE A 216 27.93 -20.30 6.41
C PHE A 216 29.11 -19.97 7.33
N VAL A 217 29.88 -20.99 7.72
CA VAL A 217 31.08 -20.83 8.56
C VAL A 217 32.12 -19.92 7.89
N ARG A 218 32.10 -19.87 6.55
CA ARG A 218 32.87 -18.95 5.71
C ARG A 218 32.07 -18.60 4.47
N ILE A 219 32.27 -17.39 3.93
CA ILE A 219 31.75 -17.03 2.62
C ILE A 219 32.67 -17.64 1.55
N PRO A 220 32.16 -18.48 0.63
CA PRO A 220 32.94 -19.03 -0.47
C PRO A 220 33.63 -17.94 -1.31
N GLN A 221 34.92 -18.13 -1.61
CA GLN A 221 35.70 -17.22 -2.47
C GLN A 221 36.21 -17.91 -3.73
N THR A 222 36.25 -19.23 -3.71
CA THR A 222 36.62 -20.07 -4.85
C THR A 222 35.60 -21.16 -5.10
N MET A 223 35.60 -21.73 -6.30
CA MET A 223 34.77 -22.88 -6.64
C MET A 223 35.09 -24.09 -5.75
N GLY A 224 36.34 -24.21 -5.28
CA GLY A 224 36.75 -25.22 -4.31
C GLY A 224 36.02 -25.10 -2.97
N ASP A 225 35.74 -23.87 -2.51
CA ASP A 225 34.99 -23.64 -1.27
C ASP A 225 33.53 -24.10 -1.36
N LEU A 226 33.00 -24.24 -2.57
CA LEU A 226 31.63 -24.73 -2.82
C LEU A 226 31.53 -26.25 -2.82
N LYS A 227 32.65 -26.97 -2.81
CA LYS A 227 32.68 -28.43 -2.71
C LYS A 227 32.08 -28.93 -1.38
N ASP A 228 32.25 -28.13 -0.33
CA ASP A 228 31.75 -28.45 1.01
C ASP A 228 30.21 -28.25 1.12
N VAL A 229 29.58 -27.59 0.14
CA VAL A 229 28.13 -27.37 0.09
C VAL A 229 27.44 -28.57 -0.58
N GLN A 230 26.56 -29.25 0.13
CA GLN A 230 25.82 -30.41 -0.39
C GLN A 230 24.60 -29.98 -1.20
N SER A 231 24.41 -30.62 -2.35
CA SER A 231 23.24 -30.48 -3.23
C SER A 231 22.34 -31.70 -3.16
N THR A 232 21.09 -31.58 -3.61
CA THR A 232 20.11 -32.69 -3.57
C THR A 232 20.66 -33.99 -4.15
N GLY A 233 20.62 -35.08 -3.37
CA GLY A 233 21.10 -36.40 -3.77
C GLY A 233 22.55 -36.71 -3.34
N HIS A 234 23.03 -36.08 -2.27
CA HIS A 234 24.38 -36.24 -1.69
C HIS A 234 25.55 -35.95 -2.64
N PHE A 235 25.34 -35.10 -3.66
CA PHE A 235 26.41 -34.59 -4.51
C PHE A 235 26.91 -33.25 -3.97
N SER A 236 28.21 -32.95 -4.11
CA SER A 236 28.68 -31.58 -3.89
C SER A 236 28.02 -30.61 -4.89
N LEU A 237 27.87 -29.34 -4.52
CA LEU A 237 27.33 -28.31 -5.41
C LEU A 237 28.14 -28.20 -6.70
N THR A 238 29.45 -28.37 -6.60
CA THR A 238 30.36 -28.41 -7.76
C THR A 238 30.12 -29.61 -8.67
N ASP A 239 29.84 -30.79 -8.12
CA ASP A 239 29.56 -31.99 -8.91
C ASP A 239 28.23 -31.87 -9.65
N SER A 240 27.21 -31.34 -8.97
CA SER A 240 25.92 -31.02 -9.56
C SER A 240 26.03 -29.99 -10.68
N LEU A 241 26.80 -28.92 -10.48
CA LEU A 241 27.08 -27.95 -11.53
C LEU A 241 27.71 -28.63 -12.75
N LEU A 242 28.78 -29.41 -12.53
CA LEU A 242 29.47 -30.11 -13.62
C LEU A 242 28.55 -31.13 -14.33
N ALA A 243 27.66 -31.81 -13.60
CA ALA A 243 26.68 -32.70 -14.18
C ALA A 243 25.70 -31.93 -15.08
N VAL A 244 25.15 -30.80 -14.61
CA VAL A 244 24.26 -29.95 -15.41
C VAL A 244 24.97 -29.44 -16.66
N LEU A 245 26.18 -28.92 -16.52
CA LEU A 245 26.94 -28.38 -17.65
C LEU A 245 27.30 -29.46 -18.68
N THR A 246 27.65 -30.68 -18.25
CA THR A 246 28.06 -31.75 -19.17
C THR A 246 26.90 -32.49 -19.81
N LYS A 247 25.76 -32.61 -19.12
CA LYS A 247 24.60 -33.41 -19.56
C LYS A 247 23.49 -32.59 -20.24
N SER A 248 23.59 -31.27 -20.26
CA SER A 248 22.55 -30.40 -20.84
C SER A 248 23.10 -29.39 -21.85
N ILE A 249 22.19 -28.65 -22.49
CA ILE A 249 22.53 -27.55 -23.39
C ILE A 249 23.26 -26.40 -22.68
N ALA A 250 23.20 -26.33 -21.34
CA ALA A 250 23.86 -25.30 -20.55
C ALA A 250 25.37 -25.25 -20.83
N GLY A 251 26.01 -26.41 -21.01
CA GLY A 251 27.43 -26.50 -21.35
C GLY A 251 27.83 -25.92 -22.71
N LYS A 252 26.88 -25.53 -23.55
CA LYS A 252 27.14 -24.85 -24.83
C LYS A 252 26.94 -23.34 -24.75
N ALA A 253 26.52 -22.81 -23.58
CA ALA A 253 26.25 -21.40 -23.42
C ALA A 253 27.52 -20.56 -23.59
N THR A 254 27.36 -19.44 -24.29
CA THR A 254 28.42 -18.48 -24.62
C THR A 254 28.39 -17.24 -23.75
N LEU A 255 27.43 -17.15 -22.82
CA LEU A 255 27.32 -16.07 -21.86
C LEU A 255 28.01 -16.48 -20.54
N PRO A 256 28.49 -15.51 -19.74
CA PRO A 256 29.05 -15.79 -18.42
C PRO A 256 28.06 -16.53 -17.51
N LEU A 257 28.57 -17.40 -16.65
CA LEU A 257 27.79 -18.24 -15.76
C LEU A 257 27.40 -17.50 -14.49
N LEU A 258 26.12 -17.56 -14.14
CA LEU A 258 25.60 -17.30 -12.80
C LEU A 258 24.97 -18.57 -12.24
N ILE A 259 25.17 -18.84 -10.96
CA ILE A 259 24.63 -20.02 -10.29
C ILE A 259 23.63 -19.55 -9.24
N LEU A 260 22.38 -19.99 -9.38
CA LEU A 260 21.34 -19.74 -8.40
C LEU A 260 21.25 -20.93 -7.45
N ILE A 261 21.47 -20.67 -6.17
CA ILE A 261 21.42 -21.67 -5.11
C ILE A 261 20.12 -21.49 -4.33
N TYR A 262 19.35 -22.57 -4.20
CA TYR A 262 18.15 -22.61 -3.39
C TYR A 262 18.44 -23.29 -2.07
N VAL A 263 18.56 -22.52 -0.99
CA VAL A 263 18.71 -23.07 0.35
C VAL A 263 17.34 -23.11 1.01
N THR A 264 16.76 -24.31 1.07
CA THR A 264 15.50 -24.52 1.78
C THR A 264 15.79 -24.75 3.26
N GLN A 265 15.54 -23.75 4.09
CA GLN A 265 15.60 -23.90 5.55
C GLN A 265 14.21 -24.30 6.06
N THR A 266 14.15 -25.25 6.99
CA THR A 266 12.89 -25.63 7.63
C THR A 266 13.07 -25.58 9.14
N SER A 267 12.09 -25.04 9.87
CA SER A 267 12.06 -25.10 11.34
C SER A 267 12.08 -26.55 11.82
N GLU A 268 12.59 -26.81 13.03
CA GLU A 268 12.68 -28.16 13.61
C GLU A 268 11.35 -28.92 13.62
N ASP A 269 10.22 -28.21 13.74
CA ASP A 269 8.87 -28.77 13.73
C ASP A 269 8.31 -29.05 12.32
N ASN A 270 9.09 -28.82 11.26
CA ASN A 270 8.71 -28.93 9.85
C ASN A 270 7.50 -28.07 9.41
N LYS A 271 7.05 -27.11 10.22
CA LYS A 271 5.86 -26.30 9.90
C LYS A 271 6.16 -25.06 9.06
N LYS A 272 7.39 -24.54 9.12
CA LYS A 272 7.81 -23.36 8.39
C LYS A 272 9.01 -23.66 7.52
N THR A 273 8.89 -23.30 6.25
CA THR A 273 9.97 -23.42 5.27
C THR A 273 10.28 -22.03 4.74
N SER A 274 11.52 -21.57 4.90
CA SER A 274 12.03 -20.41 4.18
C SER A 274 12.93 -20.88 3.04
N GLN A 275 12.91 -20.14 1.94
CA GLN A 275 13.84 -20.36 0.83
C GLN A 275 14.74 -19.14 0.77
N GLU A 276 15.99 -19.31 1.17
CA GLU A 276 17.01 -18.31 0.92
C GLU A 276 17.64 -18.58 -0.44
N LEU A 277 17.75 -17.52 -1.24
CA LEU A 277 18.41 -17.58 -2.52
C LEU A 277 19.76 -16.87 -2.41
N PHE A 278 20.80 -17.56 -2.88
CA PHE A 278 22.10 -16.96 -3.09
C PHE A 278 22.44 -17.02 -4.57
N LEU A 279 23.04 -15.95 -5.08
CA LEU A 279 23.58 -15.94 -6.42
C LEU A 279 25.09 -16.03 -6.32
N ILE A 280 25.66 -17.05 -6.95
CA ILE A 280 27.11 -17.14 -7.13
C ILE A 280 27.47 -16.57 -8.48
N LYS A 281 28.25 -15.49 -8.43
CA LYS A 281 28.82 -14.84 -9.58
C LYS A 281 30.20 -15.41 -9.88
N THR A 282 30.42 -15.67 -11.16
CA THR A 282 31.64 -16.26 -11.70
C THR A 282 32.03 -15.52 -12.98
N ASP A 283 33.32 -15.48 -13.28
CA ASP A 283 33.83 -14.91 -14.53
C ASP A 283 33.98 -15.98 -15.64
N CYS A 284 33.49 -17.19 -15.39
CA CYS A 284 33.67 -18.32 -16.29
C CYS A 284 32.49 -18.50 -17.25
N PHE A 285 32.77 -19.13 -18.39
CA PHE A 285 31.76 -19.49 -19.37
C PHE A 285 31.47 -20.99 -19.28
N PRO A 286 30.19 -21.41 -19.35
CA PRO A 286 29.83 -22.83 -19.32
C PRO A 286 30.56 -23.68 -20.37
N LYS A 287 30.69 -23.16 -21.59
CA LYS A 287 31.44 -23.81 -22.69
C LYS A 287 32.90 -24.06 -22.38
N ASP A 288 33.55 -23.15 -21.64
CA ASP A 288 34.98 -23.22 -21.36
C ASP A 288 35.26 -24.25 -20.26
N ILE A 289 34.38 -24.33 -19.25
CA ILE A 289 34.42 -25.37 -18.21
C ILE A 289 34.29 -26.75 -18.88
N VAL A 290 33.28 -26.94 -19.73
CA VAL A 290 33.04 -28.22 -20.40
C VAL A 290 34.18 -28.58 -21.35
N HIS A 291 34.73 -27.61 -22.07
CA HIS A 291 35.87 -27.84 -22.95
C HIS A 291 37.12 -28.26 -22.16
N LYS A 292 37.49 -27.52 -21.10
CA LYS A 292 38.64 -27.87 -20.25
C LYS A 292 38.48 -29.22 -19.57
N LYS A 293 37.27 -29.58 -19.13
CA LYS A 293 36.98 -30.91 -18.57
C LYS A 293 37.23 -32.06 -19.55
N LYS A 294 37.10 -31.81 -20.86
CA LYS A 294 37.36 -32.82 -21.91
C LYS A 294 38.84 -32.92 -22.30
N VAL A 295 39.59 -31.82 -22.20
CA VAL A 295 40.97 -31.73 -22.73
C VAL A 295 42.02 -31.97 -21.65
N LEU A 296 41.75 -31.59 -20.40
CA LEU A 296 42.69 -31.76 -19.29
C LEU A 296 42.56 -33.14 -18.65
N SER A 297 43.65 -33.62 -18.02
CA SER A 297 43.57 -34.76 -17.10
C SER A 297 42.72 -34.39 -15.88
N LYS A 298 42.20 -35.39 -15.17
CA LYS A 298 41.33 -35.18 -13.99
C LYS A 298 41.99 -34.25 -12.96
N ASP A 299 43.23 -34.53 -12.56
CA ASP A 299 43.93 -33.74 -11.54
C ASP A 299 44.21 -32.30 -11.99
N ALA A 300 44.57 -32.11 -13.26
CA ALA A 300 44.81 -30.79 -13.82
C ALA A 300 43.52 -29.97 -13.94
N PHE A 301 42.40 -30.62 -14.28
CA PHE A 301 41.09 -29.99 -14.31
C PHE A 301 40.63 -29.58 -12.92
N GLU A 302 40.68 -30.49 -11.94
CA GLU A 302 40.24 -30.22 -10.57
C GLU A 302 41.03 -29.07 -9.95
N LYS A 303 42.37 -29.07 -10.11
CA LYS A 303 43.21 -27.96 -9.64
C LYS A 303 42.78 -26.63 -10.25
N TRP A 304 42.62 -26.56 -11.57
CA TRP A 304 42.19 -25.35 -12.25
C TRP A 304 40.77 -24.92 -11.85
N PHE A 305 39.83 -25.86 -11.82
CA PHE A 305 38.42 -25.59 -11.59
C PHE A 305 38.18 -25.08 -10.17
N TYR A 306 38.82 -25.70 -9.17
CA TYR A 306 38.66 -25.30 -7.77
C TYR A 306 39.36 -23.99 -7.41
N GLU A 307 40.34 -23.54 -8.21
CA GLU A 307 40.99 -22.23 -8.07
C GLU A 307 40.17 -21.07 -8.68
N LEU A 308 39.10 -21.35 -9.43
CA LEU A 308 38.25 -20.30 -10.03
C LEU A 308 37.61 -19.45 -8.93
N SER A 309 37.72 -18.12 -9.04
CA SER A 309 37.12 -17.19 -8.09
C SER A 309 35.60 -17.18 -8.22
N VAL A 310 34.93 -17.06 -7.07
CA VAL A 310 33.49 -16.87 -6.99
C VAL A 310 33.17 -15.73 -6.03
N GLU A 311 32.05 -15.06 -6.29
CA GLU A 311 31.50 -14.02 -5.43
C GLU A 311 30.08 -14.42 -5.03
N VAL A 312 29.78 -14.43 -3.74
CA VAL A 312 28.42 -14.69 -3.25
C VAL A 312 27.68 -13.38 -3.10
N VAL A 313 26.54 -13.30 -3.80
CA VAL A 313 25.65 -12.16 -3.84
C VAL A 313 24.35 -12.55 -3.14
N LEU A 314 23.93 -11.73 -2.18
CA LEU A 314 22.65 -11.91 -1.49
C LEU A 314 21.52 -11.58 -2.48
N LEU A 315 20.53 -12.46 -2.61
CA LEU A 315 19.36 -12.17 -3.42
C LEU A 315 18.20 -11.69 -2.57
N GLU A 316 17.58 -10.63 -3.06
CA GLU A 316 16.31 -10.11 -2.60
C GLU A 316 15.30 -10.20 -3.74
N PHE A 317 14.02 -10.26 -3.41
CA PHE A 317 12.95 -10.22 -4.39
C PHE A 317 12.27 -8.86 -4.40
N MET A 318 11.79 -8.45 -5.57
CA MET A 318 10.78 -7.41 -5.63
C MET A 318 9.58 -7.78 -4.75
N ILE A 319 9.01 -6.75 -4.13
CA ILE A 319 7.85 -6.94 -3.27
C ILE A 319 6.68 -7.52 -4.08
N SER A 320 5.98 -8.48 -3.49
CA SER A 320 4.72 -8.97 -4.05
C SER A 320 3.54 -8.20 -3.49
N ARG A 321 2.41 -8.27 -4.18
CA ARG A 321 1.12 -7.77 -3.65
C ARG A 321 0.78 -8.41 -2.30
N ASN A 322 1.03 -9.70 -2.11
CA ASN A 322 0.84 -10.37 -0.82
C ASN A 322 1.83 -9.87 0.24
N GLY A 323 3.09 -9.62 -0.13
CA GLY A 323 4.07 -8.99 0.76
C GLY A 323 3.64 -7.60 1.20
N ASN A 324 3.10 -6.78 0.28
CA ASN A 324 2.48 -5.50 0.61
C ASN A 324 1.33 -5.67 1.62
N ALA A 325 0.42 -6.63 1.38
CA ALA A 325 -0.70 -6.90 2.30
C ALA A 325 -0.22 -7.27 3.71
N ILE A 326 0.75 -8.19 3.82
CA ILE A 326 1.32 -8.62 5.11
C ILE A 326 1.97 -7.43 5.83
N ASN A 327 2.82 -6.66 5.14
CA ASN A 327 3.53 -5.52 5.72
C ASN A 327 2.58 -4.38 6.16
N ASN A 328 1.39 -4.30 5.55
CA ASN A 328 0.36 -3.32 5.92
C ASN A 328 -0.72 -3.89 6.85
N GLY A 329 -0.62 -5.15 7.28
CA GLY A 329 -1.61 -5.80 8.13
C GLY A 329 -2.99 -6.01 7.47
N ILE A 330 -3.04 -6.07 6.13
CA ILE A 330 -4.25 -6.32 5.36
C ILE A 330 -4.53 -7.82 5.33
N LYS A 331 -5.64 -8.23 5.95
CA LYS A 331 -6.06 -9.65 6.04
C LYS A 331 -7.08 -10.06 4.99
N GLU A 332 -7.88 -9.11 4.55
CA GLU A 332 -8.91 -9.28 3.53
C GLU A 332 -8.59 -8.33 2.38
N TRP A 333 -8.69 -8.85 1.16
CA TRP A 333 -8.46 -8.11 -0.06
C TRP A 333 -9.54 -8.42 -1.07
N PHE A 334 -9.72 -7.49 -2.00
CA PHE A 334 -10.59 -7.67 -3.14
C PHE A 334 -9.95 -8.64 -4.15
N LYS A 335 -10.76 -9.50 -4.75
CA LYS A 335 -10.43 -10.19 -6.00
C LYS A 335 -10.25 -9.19 -7.12
N LYS A 336 -11.20 -8.27 -7.26
CA LYS A 336 -11.18 -7.28 -8.33
C LYS A 336 -11.92 -6.01 -7.96
N VAL A 337 -11.24 -4.88 -8.15
CA VAL A 337 -11.85 -3.55 -8.09
C VAL A 337 -11.75 -2.84 -9.44
N SER A 338 -12.72 -1.98 -9.71
CA SER A 338 -12.72 -1.11 -10.88
C SER A 338 -12.70 0.35 -10.45
N VAL A 339 -11.96 1.18 -11.17
CA VAL A 339 -11.81 2.60 -10.87
C VAL A 339 -12.10 3.40 -12.14
N VAL A 340 -12.99 4.38 -12.02
CA VAL A 340 -13.30 5.36 -13.08
C VAL A 340 -12.78 6.71 -12.65
N GLY A 341 -11.91 7.32 -13.47
CA GLY A 341 -11.24 8.56 -13.12
C GLY A 341 -9.95 8.33 -12.31
N THR A 342 -8.86 8.80 -12.87
CA THR A 342 -7.50 8.66 -12.33
C THR A 342 -6.82 10.01 -12.12
N GLY A 343 -7.60 11.08 -11.91
CA GLY A 343 -7.10 12.41 -11.55
C GLY A 343 -6.48 12.47 -10.15
N THR A 344 -6.51 13.66 -9.55
CA THR A 344 -5.92 13.95 -8.22
C THR A 344 -6.27 12.92 -7.15
N LEU A 345 -7.56 12.75 -6.85
CA LEU A 345 -8.02 11.83 -5.80
C LEU A 345 -7.87 10.37 -6.22
N GLY A 346 -8.31 10.03 -7.43
CA GLY A 346 -8.29 8.66 -7.94
C GLY A 346 -6.88 8.07 -7.98
N SER A 347 -5.90 8.80 -8.51
CA SER A 347 -4.51 8.33 -8.56
C SER A 347 -3.90 8.11 -7.17
N ALA A 348 -4.27 8.92 -6.17
CA ALA A 348 -3.82 8.77 -4.79
C ALA A 348 -4.48 7.57 -4.09
N VAL A 349 -5.78 7.33 -4.32
CA VAL A 349 -6.47 6.14 -3.79
C VAL A 349 -5.91 4.87 -4.43
N ILE A 350 -5.65 4.86 -5.74
CA ILE A 350 -5.01 3.73 -6.44
C ILE A 350 -3.63 3.44 -5.84
N ASP A 351 -2.83 4.48 -5.56
CA ASP A 351 -1.52 4.35 -4.91
C ASP A 351 -1.62 3.65 -3.55
N HIS A 352 -2.61 4.02 -2.72
CA HIS A 352 -2.88 3.32 -1.47
C HIS A 352 -3.27 1.85 -1.69
N PHE A 353 -4.19 1.56 -2.62
CA PHE A 353 -4.65 0.20 -2.87
C PHE A 353 -3.53 -0.74 -3.34
N VAL A 354 -2.66 -0.26 -4.24
CA VAL A 354 -1.53 -1.05 -4.75
C VAL A 354 -0.46 -1.27 -3.67
N ARG A 355 -0.04 -0.20 -2.97
CA ARG A 355 1.00 -0.28 -1.93
C ARG A 355 0.57 -1.05 -0.69
N GLN A 356 -0.73 -1.08 -0.40
CA GLN A 356 -1.30 -1.90 0.67
C GLN A 356 -1.62 -3.33 0.23
N GLY A 357 -1.59 -3.63 -1.07
CA GLY A 357 -1.95 -4.93 -1.60
C GLY A 357 -3.43 -5.28 -1.39
N CYS A 358 -4.32 -4.27 -1.43
CA CYS A 358 -5.74 -4.43 -1.12
C CYS A 358 -6.54 -5.14 -2.21
N SER A 359 -6.02 -5.32 -3.43
CA SER A 359 -6.73 -5.98 -4.52
C SER A 359 -5.80 -6.83 -5.39
N GLU A 360 -6.28 -7.99 -5.85
CA GLU A 360 -5.54 -8.82 -6.81
C GLU A 360 -5.49 -8.17 -8.19
N GLU A 361 -6.65 -7.70 -8.64
CA GLU A 361 -6.86 -7.06 -9.92
C GLU A 361 -7.44 -5.65 -9.73
N ILE A 362 -6.85 -4.67 -10.41
CA ILE A 362 -7.34 -3.29 -10.43
C ILE A 362 -7.56 -2.89 -11.90
N ASN A 363 -8.79 -2.56 -12.26
CA ASN A 363 -9.15 -2.12 -13.61
C ASN A 363 -9.38 -0.61 -13.62
N LEU A 364 -8.58 0.10 -14.40
CA LEU A 364 -8.58 1.55 -14.46
C LEU A 364 -9.20 2.01 -15.76
N VAL A 365 -10.11 2.98 -15.69
CA VAL A 365 -10.72 3.66 -16.84
C VAL A 365 -10.52 5.16 -16.70
N ASP A 366 -9.92 5.75 -17.72
CA ASP A 366 -9.78 7.19 -17.91
C ASP A 366 -9.51 7.45 -19.39
N CYS A 367 -9.91 8.60 -19.91
CA CYS A 367 -9.60 9.03 -21.27
C CYS A 367 -8.54 10.13 -21.34
N ASP A 368 -8.09 10.63 -20.20
CA ASP A 368 -7.21 11.78 -20.15
C ASP A 368 -5.73 11.42 -20.26
N ILE A 369 -4.98 12.42 -20.68
CA ILE A 369 -3.52 12.45 -20.62
C ILE A 369 -3.03 13.25 -19.41
N LEU A 370 -1.84 12.93 -18.91
CA LEU A 370 -1.20 13.71 -17.85
C LEU A 370 -0.68 15.04 -18.42
N LEU A 371 -1.31 16.16 -18.06
CA LEU A 371 -0.85 17.49 -18.43
C LEU A 371 0.12 18.06 -17.39
N PRO A 372 1.02 19.00 -17.76
CA PRO A 372 2.01 19.56 -16.82
C PRO A 372 1.40 20.12 -15.53
N HIS A 373 0.23 20.76 -15.61
CA HIS A 373 -0.43 21.33 -14.44
C HIS A 373 -1.00 20.28 -13.48
N ASN A 374 -1.12 19.00 -13.89
CA ASN A 374 -1.54 17.92 -13.01
C ASN A 374 -0.42 17.47 -12.05
N LEU A 375 0.85 17.73 -12.40
CA LEU A 375 2.02 17.28 -11.61
C LEU A 375 2.04 17.82 -10.18
N SER A 376 1.35 18.94 -9.91
CA SER A 376 1.25 19.49 -8.56
C SER A 376 0.45 18.60 -7.60
N ARG A 377 -0.37 17.68 -8.13
CA ARG A 377 -1.36 16.93 -7.32
C ARG A 377 -1.63 15.49 -7.76
N HIS A 378 -1.07 15.03 -8.87
CA HIS A 378 -1.19 13.65 -9.36
C HIS A 378 0.00 12.82 -8.88
N THR A 379 -0.20 11.51 -8.65
CA THR A 379 0.89 10.60 -8.24
C THR A 379 1.90 10.24 -9.34
N LEU A 380 1.63 10.60 -10.61
CA LEU A 380 2.53 10.31 -11.72
C LEU A 380 3.66 11.34 -11.79
N THR A 381 4.82 10.88 -12.21
CA THR A 381 6.05 11.67 -12.28
C THR A 381 6.21 12.42 -13.59
N THR A 382 7.17 13.34 -13.62
CA THR A 382 7.44 14.24 -14.75
C THR A 382 7.76 13.52 -16.07
N ASP A 383 8.31 12.32 -16.02
CA ASP A 383 8.61 11.50 -17.21
C ASP A 383 7.35 10.94 -17.90
N LYS A 384 6.18 11.05 -17.27
CA LYS A 384 4.88 10.59 -17.80
C LYS A 384 4.04 11.71 -18.41
N VAL A 385 4.52 12.94 -18.45
CA VAL A 385 3.77 14.07 -19.02
C VAL A 385 3.47 13.82 -20.51
N MET A 386 2.27 14.22 -20.96
CA MET A 386 1.70 13.97 -22.30
C MET A 386 1.40 12.50 -22.63
N THR A 387 1.30 11.63 -21.63
CA THR A 387 0.91 10.22 -21.83
C THR A 387 -0.43 9.90 -21.17
N SER A 388 -1.09 8.83 -21.62
CA SER A 388 -2.36 8.34 -21.03
C SER A 388 -2.17 8.07 -19.53
N LYS A 389 -3.02 8.67 -18.68
CA LYS A 389 -2.93 8.55 -17.22
C LYS A 389 -2.99 7.07 -16.78
N VAL A 390 -3.95 6.31 -17.30
CA VAL A 390 -4.16 4.90 -16.91
C VAL A 390 -3.04 3.97 -17.34
N ARG A 391 -2.46 4.16 -18.53
CA ARG A 391 -1.32 3.37 -19.00
C ARG A 391 -0.10 3.67 -18.17
N SER A 392 0.15 4.95 -17.88
CA SER A 392 1.27 5.38 -17.06
C SER A 392 1.17 4.93 -15.60
N ILE A 393 -0.04 4.91 -15.01
CA ILE A 393 -0.26 4.33 -13.67
C ILE A 393 0.09 2.84 -13.68
N LYS A 394 -0.42 2.08 -14.66
CA LYS A 394 -0.10 0.65 -14.80
C LYS A 394 1.40 0.43 -14.91
N ASP A 395 2.09 1.24 -15.72
CA ASP A 395 3.54 1.12 -15.93
C ASP A 395 4.34 1.52 -14.68
N SER A 396 3.90 2.52 -13.91
CA SER A 396 4.57 2.95 -12.67
C SER A 396 4.55 1.91 -11.56
N TYR A 397 3.58 1.00 -11.56
CA TYR A 397 3.52 -0.12 -10.62
C TYR A 397 4.00 -1.45 -11.22
N HIS A 398 4.56 -1.41 -12.45
CA HIS A 398 5.22 -2.57 -13.03
C HIS A 398 6.39 -3.01 -12.15
N GLY A 399 6.45 -4.30 -11.83
CA GLY A 399 7.49 -4.89 -10.96
C GLY A 399 7.01 -5.26 -9.56
N ILE A 400 5.81 -4.84 -9.13
CA ILE A 400 5.17 -5.46 -7.96
C ILE A 400 4.66 -6.84 -8.37
N LEU A 401 5.25 -7.89 -7.81
CA LEU A 401 4.94 -9.27 -8.21
C LEU A 401 3.49 -9.64 -7.86
N PHE A 402 2.83 -10.40 -8.74
CA PHE A 402 1.43 -10.83 -8.59
C PHE A 402 0.40 -9.70 -8.39
N GLN A 403 0.73 -8.45 -8.75
CA GLN A 403 -0.24 -7.36 -8.84
C GLN A 403 -0.73 -7.23 -10.29
N LYS A 404 -2.03 -7.42 -10.52
CA LYS A 404 -2.63 -7.22 -11.84
C LYS A 404 -3.26 -5.84 -11.93
N ILE A 405 -2.82 -5.03 -12.89
CA ILE A 405 -3.43 -3.74 -13.22
C ILE A 405 -3.76 -3.72 -14.71
N ASN A 406 -5.02 -3.48 -15.03
CA ASN A 406 -5.48 -3.32 -16.40
C ASN A 406 -5.82 -1.84 -16.65
N ALA A 407 -5.31 -1.30 -17.74
CA ALA A 407 -5.63 0.05 -18.20
C ALA A 407 -6.61 -0.01 -19.37
N ILE A 408 -7.70 0.75 -19.27
CA ILE A 408 -8.68 0.99 -20.32
C ILE A 408 -8.63 2.49 -20.60
N ASP A 409 -7.96 2.85 -21.67
CA ASP A 409 -7.77 4.22 -22.13
C ASP A 409 -8.97 4.62 -22.99
N GLY A 410 -10.01 5.18 -22.35
CA GLY A 410 -11.29 5.42 -23.00
C GLY A 410 -12.32 6.11 -22.09
N ASN A 411 -13.26 6.83 -22.72
CA ASN A 411 -14.29 7.55 -21.99
C ASN A 411 -15.36 6.57 -21.48
N PHE A 412 -15.60 6.57 -20.16
CA PHE A 412 -16.56 5.69 -19.50
C PHE A 412 -17.96 5.71 -20.14
N LEU A 413 -18.42 6.89 -20.57
CA LEU A 413 -19.75 7.06 -21.14
C LEU A 413 -19.90 6.35 -22.50
N THR A 414 -18.82 6.17 -23.24
CA THR A 414 -18.81 5.61 -24.60
C THR A 414 -17.98 4.33 -24.76
N LEU A 415 -17.63 3.67 -23.65
CA LEU A 415 -16.86 2.42 -23.69
C LEU A 415 -17.49 1.36 -24.59
N SER A 416 -16.62 0.66 -25.33
CA SER A 416 -16.97 -0.51 -26.14
C SER A 416 -17.58 -1.63 -25.28
N ARG A 417 -18.36 -2.53 -25.89
CA ARG A 417 -18.91 -3.70 -25.19
C ARG A 417 -17.82 -4.54 -24.51
N ASN A 418 -16.68 -4.72 -25.19
CA ASN A 418 -15.57 -5.51 -24.67
C ASN A 418 -14.89 -4.83 -23.48
N ASP A 419 -14.70 -3.52 -23.51
CA ASP A 419 -14.09 -2.79 -22.41
C ASP A 419 -15.02 -2.68 -21.21
N ARG A 420 -16.34 -2.55 -21.44
CA ARG A 420 -17.33 -2.69 -20.39
C ARG A 420 -17.24 -4.06 -19.74
N GLU A 421 -17.23 -5.14 -20.53
CA GLU A 421 -17.11 -6.49 -19.98
C GLU A 421 -15.83 -6.66 -19.15
N ARG A 422 -14.69 -6.18 -19.66
CA ARG A 422 -13.42 -6.17 -18.93
C ARG A 422 -13.50 -5.37 -17.64
N LEU A 423 -14.19 -4.23 -17.63
CA LEU A 423 -14.37 -3.42 -16.45
C LEU A 423 -15.25 -4.13 -15.42
N PHE A 424 -16.43 -4.61 -15.81
CA PHE A 424 -17.46 -5.00 -14.86
C PHE A 424 -17.44 -6.46 -14.44
N LYS A 425 -16.96 -7.38 -15.29
CA LYS A 425 -16.98 -8.81 -15.00
C LYS A 425 -16.18 -9.15 -13.74
N ASP A 426 -16.78 -9.88 -12.79
CA ASP A 426 -16.16 -10.29 -11.52
C ASP A 426 -15.73 -9.12 -10.60
N THR A 427 -16.12 -7.87 -10.91
CA THR A 427 -15.82 -6.71 -10.07
C THR A 427 -16.64 -6.75 -8.79
N GLU A 428 -15.98 -6.58 -7.66
CA GLU A 428 -16.62 -6.54 -6.34
C GLU A 428 -17.07 -5.13 -5.94
N LEU A 429 -16.23 -4.14 -6.26
CA LEU A 429 -16.46 -2.73 -6.00
C LEU A 429 -16.02 -1.87 -7.20
N LEU A 430 -16.89 -0.98 -7.63
CA LEU A 430 -16.57 0.08 -8.57
C LEU A 430 -16.45 1.42 -7.84
N MET A 431 -15.29 2.08 -7.99
CA MET A 431 -14.98 3.37 -7.39
C MET A 431 -14.95 4.46 -8.46
N ASP A 432 -15.78 5.48 -8.30
CA ASP A 432 -15.82 6.65 -9.16
C ASP A 432 -15.10 7.83 -8.49
N PHE A 433 -14.07 8.32 -9.18
CA PHE A 433 -13.33 9.54 -8.86
C PHE A 433 -13.26 10.46 -10.09
N SER A 434 -14.17 10.29 -11.06
CA SER A 434 -14.17 11.01 -12.34
C SER A 434 -14.65 12.45 -12.25
N THR A 435 -15.21 12.83 -11.10
CA THR A 435 -15.85 14.13 -10.84
C THR A 435 -17.01 14.48 -11.80
N SER A 436 -17.52 13.49 -12.54
CA SER A 436 -18.57 13.66 -13.55
C SER A 436 -19.92 13.18 -13.04
N ILE A 437 -20.89 14.10 -12.96
CA ILE A 437 -22.28 13.77 -12.62
C ILE A 437 -22.84 12.75 -13.64
N ALA A 438 -22.53 12.89 -14.93
CA ALA A 438 -23.00 11.95 -15.95
C ALA A 438 -22.48 10.51 -15.75
N VAL A 439 -21.23 10.36 -15.28
CA VAL A 439 -20.66 9.05 -14.93
C VAL A 439 -21.39 8.47 -13.73
N GLU A 440 -21.58 9.26 -12.69
CA GLU A 440 -22.29 8.85 -11.47
C GLU A 440 -23.73 8.43 -11.77
N ARG A 441 -24.48 9.22 -12.54
CA ARG A 441 -25.87 8.94 -12.94
C ARG A 441 -25.97 7.63 -13.72
N LYS A 442 -25.06 7.43 -14.68
CA LYS A 442 -24.97 6.17 -15.44
C LYS A 442 -24.64 4.98 -14.54
N LEU A 443 -23.81 5.17 -13.52
CA LEU A 443 -23.49 4.12 -12.54
C LEU A 443 -24.67 3.80 -11.62
N ALA A 444 -25.40 4.81 -11.15
CA ALA A 444 -26.57 4.66 -10.28
C ALA A 444 -27.66 3.80 -10.93
N ASN A 445 -27.94 4.06 -12.21
CA ASN A 445 -28.96 3.36 -13.00
C ASN A 445 -28.50 2.03 -13.60
N ASP A 446 -27.25 1.63 -13.36
CA ASP A 446 -26.75 0.34 -13.82
C ASP A 446 -27.30 -0.82 -12.96
N GLU A 447 -27.95 -1.79 -13.59
CA GLU A 447 -28.68 -2.88 -12.92
C GLU A 447 -27.79 -3.95 -12.29
N ARG A 448 -26.46 -3.92 -12.53
CA ARG A 448 -25.57 -4.96 -12.00
C ARG A 448 -25.42 -4.86 -10.48
N THR A 449 -25.07 -5.99 -9.87
CA THR A 449 -25.17 -6.21 -8.43
C THR A 449 -23.91 -5.85 -7.64
N PHE A 450 -22.80 -5.50 -8.30
CA PHE A 450 -21.61 -5.06 -7.58
C PHE A 450 -21.83 -3.68 -6.96
N ARG A 451 -21.23 -3.45 -5.79
CA ARG A 451 -21.38 -2.19 -5.06
C ARG A 451 -20.62 -1.07 -5.76
N LYS A 452 -21.12 0.14 -5.64
CA LYS A 452 -20.50 1.32 -6.21
C LYS A 452 -20.26 2.36 -5.13
N CYS A 453 -19.19 3.12 -5.25
CA CYS A 453 -18.98 4.33 -4.49
C CYS A 453 -18.50 5.46 -5.38
N THR A 454 -18.84 6.68 -5.03
CA THR A 454 -18.23 7.89 -5.60
C THR A 454 -17.60 8.72 -4.50
N SER A 455 -16.48 9.35 -4.82
CA SER A 455 -15.81 10.25 -3.88
C SER A 455 -15.14 11.39 -4.63
N PHE A 456 -15.21 12.57 -4.03
CA PHE A 456 -14.70 13.80 -4.61
C PHE A 456 -14.29 14.79 -3.52
N LEU A 457 -13.41 15.70 -3.88
CA LEU A 457 -13.02 16.83 -3.03
C LEU A 457 -14.00 17.98 -3.23
N ASN A 458 -14.18 18.79 -2.19
CA ASN A 458 -14.87 20.06 -2.33
C ASN A 458 -13.99 21.10 -3.08
N PRO A 459 -14.57 22.23 -3.51
CA PRO A 459 -13.86 23.36 -4.12
C PRO A 459 -12.56 23.80 -3.43
N LYS A 460 -12.54 23.89 -2.09
CA LYS A 460 -11.38 24.33 -1.31
C LYS A 460 -10.32 23.24 -1.14
N GLY A 461 -10.68 21.98 -1.34
CA GLY A 461 -9.80 20.83 -1.12
C GLY A 461 -9.50 20.53 0.35
N ASP A 462 -10.30 21.05 1.28
CA ASP A 462 -10.24 20.76 2.72
C ASP A 462 -11.26 19.70 3.15
N ASP A 463 -12.25 19.40 2.31
CA ASP A 463 -13.23 18.35 2.52
C ASP A 463 -13.15 17.26 1.45
N VAL A 464 -13.40 16.02 1.87
CA VAL A 464 -13.65 14.90 0.96
C VAL A 464 -14.96 14.22 1.28
N VAL A 465 -15.76 13.99 0.25
CA VAL A 465 -17.09 13.37 0.35
C VAL A 465 -16.99 11.91 -0.07
N LEU A 466 -17.67 11.01 0.65
CA LEU A 466 -17.84 9.61 0.24
C LEU A 466 -19.33 9.26 0.20
N LEU A 467 -19.78 8.75 -0.94
CA LEU A 467 -21.06 8.09 -1.12
C LEU A 467 -20.76 6.64 -1.49
N ILE A 468 -21.25 5.70 -0.71
CA ILE A 468 -21.12 4.26 -1.00
C ILE A 468 -22.48 3.60 -0.82
N GLU A 469 -22.92 2.86 -1.85
CA GLU A 469 -24.16 2.10 -1.81
C GLU A 469 -24.09 1.01 -0.74
N ASP A 470 -25.19 0.65 -0.08
CA ASP A 470 -25.29 -0.58 0.70
C ASP A 470 -25.17 -1.82 -0.19
N LYS A 471 -25.05 -3.00 0.43
CA LYS A 471 -24.89 -4.27 -0.29
C LYS A 471 -26.07 -4.60 -1.21
N ASP A 472 -27.29 -4.24 -0.79
CA ASP A 472 -28.52 -4.53 -1.53
C ASP A 472 -28.86 -3.39 -2.52
N ARG A 473 -28.03 -2.34 -2.55
CA ARG A 473 -28.17 -1.14 -3.38
C ARG A 473 -29.52 -0.46 -3.22
N ILE A 474 -30.06 -0.46 -2.00
CA ILE A 474 -31.28 0.28 -1.66
C ILE A 474 -30.98 1.79 -1.71
N SER A 475 -29.90 2.20 -1.05
CA SER A 475 -29.32 3.55 -1.13
C SER A 475 -28.39 3.65 -2.32
N ARG A 476 -28.97 3.72 -3.52
CA ARG A 476 -28.24 3.93 -4.79
C ARG A 476 -27.47 5.26 -4.79
N LEU A 477 -26.44 5.37 -5.64
CA LEU A 477 -25.59 6.58 -5.70
C LEU A 477 -26.40 7.86 -5.95
N ASP A 478 -27.42 7.79 -6.81
CA ASP A 478 -28.28 8.94 -7.10
C ASP A 478 -29.02 9.44 -5.86
N PHE A 479 -29.59 8.54 -5.07
CA PHE A 479 -30.27 8.85 -3.81
C PHE A 479 -29.30 9.43 -2.77
N LEU A 480 -28.11 8.86 -2.65
CA LEU A 480 -27.06 9.37 -1.75
C LEU A 480 -26.61 10.79 -2.15
N GLU A 481 -26.53 11.10 -3.43
CA GLU A 481 -26.23 12.46 -3.91
C GLU A 481 -27.36 13.44 -3.62
N MET A 482 -28.62 13.03 -3.77
CA MET A 482 -29.75 13.87 -3.40
C MET A 482 -29.80 14.14 -1.89
N ASP A 483 -29.53 13.12 -1.08
CA ASP A 483 -29.37 13.28 0.37
C ASP A 483 -28.18 14.19 0.70
N TYR A 484 -27.07 14.10 -0.03
CA TYR A 484 -25.94 15.02 0.12
C TYR A 484 -26.41 16.47 -0.04
N TYR A 485 -27.09 16.83 -1.12
CA TYR A 485 -27.61 18.19 -1.33
C TYR A 485 -28.63 18.60 -0.27
N ARG A 486 -29.53 17.68 0.13
CA ARG A 486 -30.47 17.93 1.23
C ARG A 486 -29.74 18.31 2.50
N ASN A 487 -28.71 17.55 2.90
CA ASN A 487 -27.94 17.81 4.12
C ASN A 487 -27.22 19.16 4.05
N LEU A 488 -26.71 19.59 2.88
CA LEU A 488 -26.13 20.93 2.71
C LEU A 488 -27.15 22.06 2.96
N ILE A 489 -28.43 21.82 2.70
CA ILE A 489 -29.49 22.82 2.88
C ILE A 489 -29.95 22.91 4.34
N VAL A 490 -30.07 21.77 5.03
CA VAL A 490 -30.73 21.66 6.35
C VAL A 490 -29.77 21.68 7.54
N ASP A 491 -28.47 21.51 7.32
CA ASP A 491 -27.47 21.45 8.38
C ASP A 491 -26.43 22.56 8.23
N GLU A 492 -26.44 23.51 9.18
CA GLU A 492 -25.59 24.70 9.16
C GLU A 492 -24.09 24.40 9.22
N ARG A 493 -23.69 23.19 9.66
CA ARG A 493 -22.28 22.76 9.65
C ARG A 493 -21.67 22.78 8.26
N PHE A 494 -22.49 22.70 7.21
CA PHE A 494 -22.05 22.66 5.82
C PHE A 494 -22.19 24.00 5.08
N ALA A 495 -22.50 25.10 5.78
CA ALA A 495 -22.77 26.41 5.16
C ALA A 495 -21.65 26.92 4.24
N HIS A 496 -20.40 26.52 4.52
CA HIS A 496 -19.20 26.94 3.79
C HIS A 496 -18.54 25.83 2.98
N HIS A 497 -19.17 24.65 2.88
CA HIS A 497 -18.58 23.44 2.26
C HIS A 497 -18.26 23.64 0.77
N LEU A 498 -19.16 24.27 0.01
CA LEU A 498 -19.01 24.49 -1.44
C LEU A 498 -18.57 25.90 -1.82
N GLU A 499 -18.06 26.68 -0.87
CA GLU A 499 -17.52 28.01 -1.17
C GLU A 499 -16.22 27.93 -1.99
N GLN A 500 -16.03 28.86 -2.91
CA GLN A 500 -14.82 28.93 -3.75
C GLN A 500 -13.81 29.92 -3.17
N THR A 501 -12.52 29.65 -3.38
CA THR A 501 -11.43 30.61 -3.14
C THR A 501 -11.24 31.50 -4.37
N GLU A 502 -11.64 32.78 -4.27
CA GLU A 502 -11.39 34.00 -5.08
C GLU A 502 -11.08 33.93 -6.60
N THR A 503 -11.21 32.79 -7.27
CA THR A 503 -10.93 32.63 -8.70
C THR A 503 -12.22 32.35 -9.45
N VAL A 504 -12.42 33.13 -10.52
CA VAL A 504 -13.55 33.02 -11.43
C VAL A 504 -13.50 31.64 -12.09
N SER A 505 -14.31 30.72 -11.58
CA SER A 505 -14.63 29.50 -12.29
C SER A 505 -15.50 29.86 -13.51
N THR A 506 -15.06 29.48 -14.71
CA THR A 506 -15.89 29.59 -15.93
C THR A 506 -17.01 28.54 -16.00
N ASN A 507 -17.09 27.63 -15.01
CA ASN A 507 -18.02 26.50 -15.00
C ASN A 507 -18.95 26.52 -13.77
N THR A 508 -20.21 26.86 -13.98
CA THR A 508 -21.26 26.82 -12.95
C THR A 508 -21.98 25.48 -12.86
N PHE A 509 -21.68 24.51 -13.74
CA PHE A 509 -22.40 23.23 -13.84
C PHE A 509 -21.91 22.16 -12.86
N SER A 510 -20.66 22.22 -12.37
CA SER A 510 -20.14 21.25 -11.40
C SER A 510 -19.15 21.87 -10.43
N CYS A 511 -19.34 21.62 -9.13
CA CYS A 511 -18.41 22.03 -8.06
C CYS A 511 -17.20 21.08 -7.92
N ARG A 512 -17.15 19.99 -8.70
CA ARG A 512 -16.11 18.95 -8.63
C ARG A 512 -15.00 19.11 -9.70
N SER A 513 -14.96 20.26 -10.39
CA SER A 513 -14.12 20.55 -11.56
C SER A 513 -12.60 20.54 -11.28
N GLU A 514 -11.80 20.26 -12.32
CA GLU A 514 -10.33 20.07 -12.24
C GLU A 514 -9.50 21.36 -12.02
N SER A 515 -10.10 22.55 -12.22
CA SER A 515 -9.39 23.84 -12.25
C SER A 515 -9.25 24.54 -10.89
N MET A 516 -9.37 23.81 -9.78
CA MET A 516 -9.31 24.38 -8.43
C MET A 516 -7.89 24.41 -7.88
N ILE A 517 -7.57 25.43 -7.07
CA ILE A 517 -6.32 25.49 -6.31
C ILE A 517 -6.45 24.53 -5.13
N LEU A 518 -5.76 23.39 -5.20
CA LEU A 518 -5.82 22.35 -4.17
C LEU A 518 -4.44 22.20 -3.51
N ASN A 519 -4.42 22.23 -2.18
CA ASN A 519 -3.21 21.89 -1.41
C ASN A 519 -2.96 20.37 -1.51
N TYR A 520 -1.75 19.98 -1.93
CA TYR A 520 -1.37 18.58 -2.08
C TYR A 520 -1.34 17.80 -0.75
N GLU A 521 -1.00 18.44 0.37
CA GLU A 521 -1.03 17.82 1.70
C GLU A 521 -2.45 17.37 2.04
N ASN A 522 -3.43 18.25 1.84
CA ASN A 522 -4.84 17.92 2.05
C ASN A 522 -5.26 16.75 1.17
N VAL A 523 -4.90 16.77 -0.12
CA VAL A 523 -5.18 15.66 -1.05
C VAL A 523 -4.63 14.34 -0.50
N ARG A 524 -3.39 14.31 0.01
CA ARG A 524 -2.78 13.09 0.54
C ARG A 524 -3.42 12.63 1.84
N VAL A 525 -3.73 13.54 2.77
CA VAL A 525 -4.42 13.19 4.03
C VAL A 525 -5.82 12.65 3.74
N LEU A 526 -6.60 13.36 2.93
CA LEU A 526 -7.98 13.01 2.62
C LEU A 526 -8.08 11.73 1.77
N SER A 527 -7.19 11.52 0.81
CA SER A 527 -7.13 10.27 0.03
C SER A 527 -6.76 9.05 0.89
N ALA A 528 -5.84 9.21 1.86
CA ALA A 528 -5.53 8.16 2.82
C ALA A 528 -6.75 7.80 3.66
N ILE A 529 -7.48 8.80 4.15
CA ILE A 529 -8.73 8.60 4.90
C ILE A 529 -9.76 7.87 4.05
N ILE A 530 -10.07 8.37 2.85
CA ILE A 530 -11.07 7.77 1.97
C ILE A 530 -10.71 6.35 1.56
N SER A 531 -9.45 6.06 1.24
CA SER A 531 -9.03 4.69 0.89
C SER A 531 -9.36 3.70 2.01
N LYS A 532 -9.18 4.09 3.28
CA LYS A 532 -9.51 3.28 4.45
C LYS A 532 -11.02 3.19 4.68
N GLN A 533 -11.76 4.30 4.53
CA GLN A 533 -13.21 4.32 4.73
C GLN A 533 -13.96 3.51 3.68
N ILE A 534 -13.54 3.56 2.41
CA ILE A 534 -14.10 2.72 1.33
C ILE A 534 -14.04 1.24 1.73
N ARG A 535 -12.87 0.75 2.17
CA ARG A 535 -12.72 -0.65 2.60
C ARG A 535 -13.57 -0.98 3.81
N LYS A 536 -13.63 -0.07 4.80
CA LYS A 536 -14.44 -0.24 6.00
C LYS A 536 -15.92 -0.42 5.65
N TYR A 537 -16.51 0.52 4.89
CA TYR A 537 -17.93 0.46 4.54
C TYR A 537 -18.24 -0.63 3.51
N TYR A 538 -17.27 -1.00 2.68
CA TYR A 538 -17.37 -2.20 1.86
C TYR A 538 -17.54 -3.45 2.74
N ALA A 539 -16.65 -3.67 3.72
CA ALA A 539 -16.71 -4.82 4.62
C ALA A 539 -17.99 -4.84 5.48
N LEU A 540 -18.47 -3.67 5.92
CA LEU A 540 -19.70 -3.57 6.71
C LEU A 540 -20.99 -3.86 5.93
N GLY A 541 -20.97 -3.85 4.59
CA GLY A 541 -22.20 -3.99 3.80
C GLY A 541 -23.15 -2.79 3.83
N GLN A 542 -22.80 -1.72 4.54
CA GLN A 542 -23.68 -0.57 4.81
C GLN A 542 -23.46 0.58 3.83
N ALA A 543 -24.54 1.32 3.55
CA ALA A 543 -24.44 2.60 2.88
C ALA A 543 -23.69 3.61 3.77
N CYS A 544 -22.99 4.54 3.14
CA CYS A 544 -22.40 5.67 3.86
C CYS A 544 -22.47 6.92 3.00
N LEU A 545 -22.92 8.00 3.66
CA LEU A 545 -22.82 9.37 3.20
C LEU A 545 -22.15 10.18 4.31
N SER A 546 -20.95 10.70 4.05
CA SER A 546 -20.18 11.46 5.03
C SER A 546 -19.16 12.36 4.36
N ILE A 547 -18.86 13.47 5.03
CA ILE A 547 -17.72 14.33 4.74
C ILE A 547 -16.62 14.07 5.76
N TRP A 548 -15.36 14.11 5.31
CA TRP A 548 -14.21 14.26 6.20
C TRP A 548 -13.56 15.61 5.94
N HIS A 549 -13.57 16.46 6.96
CA HIS A 549 -12.98 17.79 6.96
C HIS A 549 -11.57 17.73 7.53
N PHE A 550 -10.60 18.27 6.81
CA PHE A 550 -9.23 18.45 7.28
C PHE A 550 -9.01 19.89 7.73
N ASP A 551 -8.93 20.05 9.04
CA ASP A 551 -8.46 21.27 9.67
C ASP A 551 -6.93 21.30 9.57
N ALA A 552 -6.43 22.07 8.60
CA ALA A 552 -5.00 22.20 8.33
C ALA A 552 -4.24 22.95 9.45
N GLU A 553 -4.92 23.80 10.23
CA GLU A 553 -4.29 24.54 11.34
C GLU A 553 -3.93 23.60 12.48
N ASN A 554 -4.86 22.70 12.85
CA ASN A 554 -4.67 21.76 13.95
C ASN A 554 -4.23 20.36 13.52
N GLY A 555 -4.20 20.07 12.21
CA GLY A 555 -3.89 18.76 11.66
C GLY A 555 -4.95 17.70 11.98
N ILE A 556 -6.22 18.10 12.16
CA ILE A 556 -7.32 17.22 12.59
C ILE A 556 -8.20 16.85 11.40
N VAL A 557 -8.51 15.56 11.26
CA VAL A 557 -9.56 15.10 10.34
C VAL A 557 -10.83 14.78 11.12
N SER A 558 -11.87 15.58 10.91
CA SER A 558 -13.18 15.40 11.54
C SER A 558 -14.16 14.72 10.58
N ARG A 559 -14.83 13.66 11.05
CA ARG A 559 -15.93 13.03 10.31
C ARG A 559 -17.23 13.77 10.57
N LEU A 560 -17.90 14.21 9.51
CA LEU A 560 -19.20 14.84 9.52
C LEU A 560 -20.21 13.91 8.82
N PRO A 561 -20.91 13.04 9.57
CA PRO A 561 -21.94 12.16 9.00
C PRO A 561 -23.15 12.96 8.55
N MET A 562 -23.79 12.47 7.48
CA MET A 562 -25.01 13.02 6.91
C MET A 562 -26.16 12.01 7.04
N THR A 563 -27.39 12.52 7.03
CA THR A 563 -28.60 11.71 7.09
C THR A 563 -28.88 11.10 5.72
N ILE A 564 -29.08 9.78 5.66
CA ILE A 564 -29.57 9.07 4.47
C ILE A 564 -31.07 8.85 4.66
N THR A 565 -31.86 9.06 3.61
CA THR A 565 -33.32 8.95 3.63
C THR A 565 -33.81 7.78 2.78
N ASP A 566 -35.01 7.30 3.10
CA ASP A 566 -35.76 6.39 2.23
C ASP A 566 -36.49 7.17 1.15
N TRP A 567 -36.81 6.49 0.05
CA TRP A 567 -37.39 7.11 -1.14
C TRP A 567 -38.65 6.37 -1.57
N HIS A 568 -39.70 7.14 -1.85
CA HIS A 568 -40.94 6.68 -2.44
C HIS A 568 -40.95 7.00 -3.94
N LEU A 569 -41.32 6.02 -4.78
CA LEU A 569 -41.38 6.20 -6.24
C LEU A 569 -42.83 6.27 -6.71
N GLU A 570 -43.17 7.36 -7.37
CA GLU A 570 -44.40 7.53 -8.13
C GLU A 570 -44.10 7.54 -9.63
N THR A 571 -44.87 6.78 -10.41
CA THR A 571 -44.65 6.65 -11.86
C THR A 571 -45.83 7.21 -12.64
N GLN A 572 -45.55 8.15 -13.54
CA GLN A 572 -46.54 8.77 -14.44
C GLN A 572 -46.09 8.65 -15.88
N GLY A 573 -46.64 7.67 -16.60
CA GLY A 573 -46.16 7.34 -17.94
C GLY A 573 -44.70 6.89 -17.90
N ASN A 574 -43.81 7.66 -18.53
CA ASN A 574 -42.35 7.44 -18.51
C ASN A 574 -41.61 8.28 -17.46
N ILE A 575 -42.31 9.13 -16.71
CA ILE A 575 -41.73 10.00 -15.69
C ILE A 575 -41.70 9.27 -14.36
N GLN A 576 -40.54 9.28 -13.71
CA GLN A 576 -40.33 8.73 -12.38
C GLN A 576 -40.15 9.87 -11.38
N VAL A 577 -41.03 9.97 -10.39
CA VAL A 577 -40.95 10.98 -9.33
C VAL A 577 -40.54 10.29 -8.04
N TYR A 578 -39.30 10.53 -7.62
CA TYR A 578 -38.74 10.03 -6.37
C TYR A 578 -38.93 11.08 -5.28
N ILE A 579 -39.64 10.74 -4.22
CA ILE A 579 -39.93 11.62 -3.08
C ILE A 579 -39.19 11.10 -1.86
N SER A 580 -38.34 11.92 -1.26
CA SER A 580 -37.67 11.58 -0.02
C SER A 580 -38.69 11.52 1.12
N ASN A 581 -38.60 10.48 1.95
CA ASN A 581 -39.39 10.33 3.17
C ASN A 581 -39.21 11.53 4.13
N ALA A 582 -38.11 12.27 4.03
CA ALA A 582 -37.97 13.52 4.78
C ALA A 582 -38.99 14.58 4.36
N VAL A 583 -39.31 14.71 3.07
CA VAL A 583 -40.33 15.64 2.58
C VAL A 583 -41.71 15.20 3.04
N GLU A 584 -42.02 13.91 2.94
CA GLU A 584 -43.31 13.36 3.39
C GLU A 584 -43.55 13.59 4.88
N LYS A 585 -42.52 13.38 5.71
CA LYS A 585 -42.58 13.66 7.16
C LYS A 585 -42.84 15.12 7.46
N GLU A 586 -42.15 16.04 6.78
CA GLU A 586 -42.37 17.49 6.95
C GLU A 586 -43.79 17.90 6.51
N ILE A 587 -44.27 17.36 5.38
CA ILE A 587 -45.65 17.56 4.93
C ILE A 587 -46.63 17.09 6.01
N GLN A 588 -46.44 15.87 6.54
CA GLN A 588 -47.32 15.32 7.56
C GLN A 588 -47.31 16.15 8.86
N ILE A 589 -46.15 16.67 9.28
CA ILE A 589 -46.04 17.57 10.43
C ILE A 589 -46.88 18.82 10.21
N MET A 590 -46.80 19.42 9.02
CA MET A 590 -47.53 20.65 8.70
C MET A 590 -49.04 20.42 8.56
N VAL A 591 -49.45 19.31 7.95
CA VAL A 591 -50.87 18.92 7.87
C VAL A 591 -51.45 18.71 9.25
N ASN A 592 -50.73 18.01 10.14
CA ASN A 592 -51.16 17.79 11.52
C ASN A 592 -51.25 19.09 12.33
N ALA A 593 -50.44 20.10 12.00
CA ALA A 593 -50.49 21.42 12.61
C ALA A 593 -51.65 22.30 12.10
N SER A 594 -52.29 21.93 10.98
CA SER A 594 -53.36 22.68 10.32
C SER A 594 -54.54 21.77 9.94
N PRO A 595 -55.23 21.14 10.91
CA PRO A 595 -56.23 20.08 10.64
C PRO A 595 -57.51 20.57 9.96
N ASP A 596 -57.82 21.86 10.05
CA ASP A 596 -59.08 22.45 9.54
C ASP A 596 -58.86 23.42 8.37
N LYS A 597 -57.60 23.68 7.99
CA LYS A 597 -57.25 24.64 6.94
C LYS A 597 -56.18 24.07 6.02
N GLU A 598 -56.35 24.31 4.73
CA GLU A 598 -55.35 23.96 3.74
C GLU A 598 -54.03 24.69 4.05
N THR A 599 -52.94 23.94 3.98
CA THR A 599 -51.57 24.44 4.05
C THR A 599 -50.75 23.83 2.92
N GLY A 600 -49.57 24.38 2.67
CA GLY A 600 -48.73 23.95 1.56
C GLY A 600 -47.34 24.56 1.61
N GLY A 601 -46.66 24.57 0.46
CA GLY A 601 -45.32 25.11 0.34
C GLY A 601 -44.66 24.81 -1.00
N CYS A 602 -43.37 25.15 -1.09
CA CYS A 602 -42.57 24.94 -2.29
C CYS A 602 -41.77 23.64 -2.19
N LEU A 603 -41.65 22.94 -3.30
CA LEU A 603 -40.85 21.73 -3.47
C LEU A 603 -39.55 22.06 -4.20
N PHE A 604 -38.46 21.48 -3.72
CA PHE A 604 -37.13 21.64 -4.27
C PHE A 604 -36.45 20.28 -4.45
N GLY A 605 -35.60 20.23 -5.46
CA GLY A 605 -34.77 19.06 -5.70
C GLY A 605 -34.01 19.12 -7.01
N SER A 606 -33.86 17.97 -7.66
CA SER A 606 -33.08 17.83 -8.90
C SER A 606 -33.82 16.94 -9.90
N TYR A 607 -33.35 16.90 -11.15
CA TYR A 607 -33.93 16.07 -12.18
C TYR A 607 -32.85 15.50 -13.10
N ASP A 608 -33.15 14.37 -13.73
CA ASP A 608 -32.32 13.65 -14.69
C ASP A 608 -33.14 13.40 -15.95
N ARG A 609 -32.79 14.14 -17.02
CA ARG A 609 -33.50 14.07 -18.31
C ARG A 609 -33.20 12.80 -19.08
N ASP A 610 -32.00 12.24 -18.93
CA ASP A 610 -31.62 11.02 -19.66
C ASP A 610 -32.43 9.81 -19.18
N HIS A 611 -32.91 9.85 -17.93
CA HIS A 611 -33.68 8.77 -17.30
C HIS A 611 -35.14 9.14 -16.98
N ASN A 612 -35.59 10.34 -17.36
CA ASN A 612 -36.91 10.88 -17.03
C ASN A 612 -37.23 10.84 -15.52
N SER A 613 -36.26 11.15 -14.67
CA SER A 613 -36.41 11.09 -13.21
C SER A 613 -36.43 12.48 -12.58
N ILE A 614 -37.36 12.73 -11.67
CA ILE A 614 -37.43 13.92 -10.82
C ILE A 614 -37.22 13.47 -9.36
N TYR A 615 -36.36 14.16 -8.62
CA TYR A 615 -36.06 13.85 -7.22
C TYR A 615 -36.50 15.03 -6.35
N VAL A 616 -37.51 14.83 -5.50
CA VAL A 616 -38.04 15.81 -4.55
C VAL A 616 -37.53 15.46 -3.16
N TYR A 617 -36.68 16.29 -2.56
CA TYR A 617 -36.03 15.98 -1.27
C TYR A 617 -35.89 17.13 -0.30
N TYR A 618 -36.29 18.33 -0.70
CA TYR A 618 -36.41 19.47 0.20
C TYR A 618 -37.73 20.19 -0.06
N MET A 619 -38.32 20.72 1.01
CA MET A 619 -39.52 21.53 0.91
C MET A 619 -39.37 22.74 1.83
N LYS A 620 -39.94 23.86 1.41
CA LYS A 620 -40.07 25.06 2.23
C LYS A 620 -41.55 25.24 2.61
N PRO A 621 -41.89 25.36 3.90
CA PRO A 621 -43.25 25.69 4.33
C PRO A 621 -43.78 26.96 3.66
N ALA A 622 -45.11 27.09 3.64
CA ALA A 622 -45.80 28.30 3.22
C ALA A 622 -45.18 29.57 3.85
N PRO A 623 -44.90 30.61 3.04
CA PRO A 623 -44.51 31.93 3.55
C PRO A 623 -45.56 32.52 4.50
N GLU A 624 -45.12 33.39 5.42
CA GLU A 624 -46.00 34.02 6.43
C GLU A 624 -47.16 34.82 5.84
N ASP A 625 -47.01 35.33 4.60
CA ASP A 625 -48.02 36.07 3.86
C ASP A 625 -48.99 35.18 3.06
N SER A 626 -48.94 33.86 3.27
CA SER A 626 -49.86 32.91 2.64
C SER A 626 -51.26 32.96 3.26
N ILE A 627 -52.28 32.71 2.44
CA ILE A 627 -53.69 32.70 2.86
C ILE A 627 -54.16 31.25 3.00
N HIS A 628 -54.65 30.90 4.18
CA HIS A 628 -55.10 29.56 4.54
C HIS A 628 -56.61 29.58 4.85
N THR A 629 -57.40 28.84 4.08
CA THR A 629 -58.84 28.61 4.35
C THR A 629 -59.15 27.11 4.40
N SER A 630 -60.38 26.73 4.77
CA SER A 630 -60.79 25.32 4.82
C SER A 630 -60.95 24.66 3.44
N VAL A 631 -60.91 25.45 2.35
CA VAL A 631 -61.18 24.99 0.97
C VAL A 631 -60.26 25.63 -0.07
N SER A 632 -59.25 26.39 0.37
CA SER A 632 -58.29 27.03 -0.52
C SER A 632 -56.99 27.39 0.19
N PHE A 633 -55.87 27.18 -0.49
CA PHE A 633 -54.55 27.68 -0.13
C PHE A 633 -54.01 28.63 -1.22
N VAL A 634 -53.56 29.82 -0.82
CA VAL A 634 -52.88 30.77 -1.71
C VAL A 634 -51.50 31.07 -1.15
N ARG A 635 -50.45 30.64 -1.86
CA ARG A 635 -49.06 30.79 -1.41
C ARG A 635 -48.59 32.24 -1.52
N GLY A 636 -48.06 32.77 -0.41
CA GLY A 636 -47.36 34.05 -0.37
C GLY A 636 -45.98 33.99 -1.05
N PHE A 637 -45.24 35.10 -1.04
CA PHE A 637 -43.90 35.18 -1.66
C PHE A 637 -42.82 35.73 -0.74
N LYS A 638 -43.18 36.20 0.47
CA LYS A 638 -42.24 36.82 1.41
C LYS A 638 -41.08 35.87 1.74
N GLY A 639 -39.86 36.29 1.43
CA GLY A 639 -38.63 35.55 1.74
C GLY A 639 -38.26 34.39 0.78
N LEU A 640 -39.11 34.04 -0.19
CA LEU A 640 -38.83 32.92 -1.11
C LEU A 640 -37.61 33.17 -2.01
N THR A 641 -37.45 34.39 -2.50
CA THR A 641 -36.29 34.76 -3.34
C THR A 641 -34.97 34.60 -2.58
N ASP A 642 -34.95 34.97 -1.30
CA ASP A 642 -33.74 34.86 -0.48
C ASP A 642 -33.44 33.40 -0.11
N GLU A 643 -34.49 32.60 0.14
CA GLU A 643 -34.36 31.16 0.33
C GLU A 643 -33.83 30.47 -0.93
N TYR A 644 -34.34 30.82 -2.12
CA TYR A 644 -33.83 30.29 -3.38
C TYR A 644 -32.35 30.64 -3.59
N LYS A 645 -31.95 31.89 -3.31
CA LYS A 645 -30.53 32.31 -3.35
C LYS A 645 -29.68 31.53 -2.35
N ARG A 646 -30.19 31.30 -1.14
CA ARG A 646 -29.51 30.51 -0.09
C ARG A 646 -29.26 29.08 -0.57
N ILE A 647 -30.30 28.39 -1.04
CA ILE A 647 -30.21 27.02 -1.58
C ILE A 647 -29.23 26.96 -2.75
N THR A 648 -29.33 27.90 -3.68
CA THR A 648 -28.45 28.00 -4.86
C THR A 648 -26.99 28.13 -4.47
N LYS A 649 -26.68 28.99 -3.47
CA LYS A 649 -25.33 29.16 -2.93
C LYS A 649 -24.82 27.89 -2.26
N LEU A 650 -25.61 27.30 -1.36
CA LEU A 650 -25.21 26.12 -0.57
C LEU A 650 -24.97 24.88 -1.42
N THR A 651 -25.65 24.79 -2.56
CA THR A 651 -25.65 23.58 -3.39
C THR A 651 -24.96 23.78 -4.73
N TYR A 652 -24.28 24.90 -4.94
CA TYR A 652 -23.58 25.23 -6.19
C TYR A 652 -24.48 25.07 -7.43
N ASN A 653 -25.69 25.63 -7.37
CA ASN A 653 -26.71 25.56 -8.41
C ASN A 653 -27.16 24.12 -8.77
N GLN A 654 -27.06 23.12 -7.90
CA GLN A 654 -27.51 21.75 -8.22
C GLN A 654 -28.96 21.47 -7.84
N VAL A 655 -29.52 22.31 -6.96
CA VAL A 655 -30.92 22.23 -6.53
C VAL A 655 -31.76 23.28 -7.24
N ARG A 656 -32.96 22.89 -7.64
CA ARG A 656 -33.94 23.72 -8.36
C ARG A 656 -35.27 23.70 -7.65
N TYR A 657 -36.06 24.75 -7.90
CA TYR A 657 -37.48 24.73 -7.62
C TYR A 657 -38.16 23.73 -8.57
N LEU A 658 -38.92 22.79 -8.00
CA LEU A 658 -39.60 21.74 -8.74
C LEU A 658 -41.12 21.91 -8.76
N GLY A 659 -41.69 22.68 -7.84
CA GLY A 659 -43.11 22.98 -7.84
C GLY A 659 -43.69 23.18 -6.46
N GLU A 660 -44.94 22.77 -6.26
CA GLU A 660 -45.71 23.10 -5.06
C GLU A 660 -46.38 21.87 -4.45
N TRP A 661 -46.65 21.96 -3.16
CA TRP A 661 -47.53 21.00 -2.50
C TRP A 661 -48.57 21.74 -1.68
N HIS A 662 -49.72 21.09 -1.49
CA HIS A 662 -50.76 21.54 -0.56
C HIS A 662 -51.53 20.36 0.02
N SER A 663 -52.43 20.68 0.95
CA SER A 663 -53.25 19.70 1.66
C SER A 663 -54.73 19.96 1.46
N HIS A 664 -55.52 18.89 1.46
CA HIS A 664 -56.97 18.91 1.51
C HIS A 664 -57.43 18.35 2.87
N PRO A 665 -57.52 19.17 3.92
CA PRO A 665 -57.93 18.71 5.24
C PRO A 665 -59.34 18.11 5.19
N ASN A 666 -59.51 16.95 5.81
CA ASN A 666 -60.77 16.21 5.85
C ASN A 666 -61.32 15.78 4.47
N ALA A 667 -60.53 15.86 3.40
CA ALA A 667 -60.92 15.45 2.05
C ALA A 667 -59.95 14.44 1.43
N LEU A 668 -60.30 13.91 0.25
CA LEU A 668 -59.42 13.07 -0.55
C LEU A 668 -58.37 13.92 -1.26
N ASN A 669 -57.24 13.31 -1.60
CA ASN A 669 -56.13 13.93 -2.33
C ASN A 669 -56.42 14.21 -3.83
N THR A 670 -57.69 14.14 -4.25
CA THR A 670 -58.08 14.36 -5.65
C THR A 670 -58.03 15.85 -5.98
N PRO A 671 -57.39 16.26 -7.09
CA PRO A 671 -57.31 17.68 -7.48
C PRO A 671 -58.69 18.24 -7.84
N SER A 672 -59.01 19.40 -7.26
CA SER A 672 -60.15 20.24 -7.64
C SER A 672 -59.93 20.88 -9.02
N ASP A 673 -60.97 21.51 -9.57
CA ASP A 673 -60.83 22.23 -10.85
C ASP A 673 -59.89 23.45 -10.74
N THR A 674 -59.80 24.04 -9.55
CA THR A 674 -58.82 25.09 -9.25
C THR A 674 -57.40 24.53 -9.27
N ASP A 675 -57.17 23.36 -8.66
CA ASP A 675 -55.83 22.74 -8.61
C ASP A 675 -55.34 22.34 -10.00
N LYS A 676 -56.25 21.80 -10.84
CA LYS A 676 -55.93 21.47 -12.24
C LYS A 676 -55.56 22.72 -13.05
N LYS A 677 -56.30 23.81 -12.85
CA LYS A 677 -56.01 25.08 -13.54
C LYS A 677 -54.67 25.64 -13.09
N GLN A 678 -54.38 25.64 -11.79
CA GLN A 678 -53.10 26.07 -11.25
C GLN A 678 -51.95 25.19 -11.76
N PHE A 679 -52.16 23.87 -11.83
CA PHE A 679 -51.18 22.95 -12.39
C PHE A 679 -50.83 23.32 -13.83
N GLU A 680 -51.82 23.54 -14.69
CA GLU A 680 -51.56 23.92 -16.09
C GLU A 680 -50.83 25.27 -16.22
N GLU A 681 -51.22 26.29 -15.43
CA GLU A 681 -50.56 27.60 -15.45
C GLU A 681 -49.07 27.51 -15.05
N LEU A 682 -48.78 26.83 -13.93
CA LEU A 682 -47.40 26.67 -13.44
C LEU A 682 -46.59 25.71 -14.30
N ARG A 683 -47.22 24.69 -14.86
CA ARG A 683 -46.63 23.80 -15.85
C ARG A 683 -46.19 24.58 -17.08
N GLU A 684 -47.05 25.42 -17.66
CA GLU A 684 -46.69 26.22 -18.85
C GLU A 684 -45.51 27.16 -18.56
N GLU A 685 -45.51 27.80 -17.38
CA GLU A 685 -44.39 28.65 -16.94
C GLU A 685 -43.07 27.88 -16.85
N GLN A 686 -43.06 26.73 -16.16
CA GLN A 686 -41.85 25.92 -15.96
C GLN A 686 -41.35 25.31 -17.27
N GLN A 687 -42.26 24.81 -18.12
CA GLN A 687 -41.90 24.26 -19.43
C GLN A 687 -41.33 25.34 -20.37
N SER A 688 -41.77 26.60 -20.24
CA SER A 688 -41.17 27.72 -21.01
C SER A 688 -39.70 27.97 -20.65
N GLN A 689 -39.27 27.55 -19.46
CA GLN A 689 -37.90 27.63 -18.97
C GLN A 689 -37.14 26.30 -19.09
N ASP A 690 -37.74 25.30 -19.75
CA ASP A 690 -37.18 23.95 -19.88
C ASP A 690 -36.91 23.31 -18.48
N LEU A 691 -37.87 23.45 -17.56
CA LEU A 691 -37.82 22.88 -16.21
C LEU A 691 -39.01 21.94 -15.95
N PRO A 692 -38.80 20.86 -15.18
CA PRO A 692 -39.90 20.01 -14.75
C PRO A 692 -40.78 20.73 -13.73
N PHE A 693 -42.01 20.24 -13.59
CA PHE A 693 -42.94 20.69 -12.57
C PHE A 693 -43.61 19.51 -11.86
N VAL A 694 -43.73 19.59 -10.53
CA VAL A 694 -44.36 18.59 -9.67
C VAL A 694 -45.38 19.29 -8.77
N GLN A 695 -46.60 18.74 -8.73
CA GLN A 695 -47.60 19.11 -7.73
C GLN A 695 -47.90 17.89 -6.85
N ILE A 696 -47.88 18.10 -5.54
CA ILE A 696 -48.23 17.09 -4.54
C ILE A 696 -49.45 17.56 -3.75
N ILE A 697 -50.50 16.74 -3.68
CA ILE A 697 -51.69 16.99 -2.86
C ILE A 697 -51.75 15.94 -1.76
N HIS A 698 -51.73 16.38 -0.51
CA HIS A 698 -51.96 15.50 0.64
C HIS A 698 -53.44 15.49 1.01
N GLY A 699 -54.03 14.30 1.10
CA GLY A 699 -55.39 14.12 1.62
C GLY A 699 -55.47 12.91 2.55
N ASN A 700 -56.68 12.60 3.02
CA ASN A 700 -56.91 11.52 3.98
C ASN A 700 -56.49 10.12 3.48
N ASN A 701 -56.39 9.94 2.17
CA ASN A 701 -55.98 8.70 1.50
C ASN A 701 -54.50 8.69 1.06
N GLY A 702 -53.69 9.63 1.53
CA GLY A 702 -52.26 9.72 1.23
C GLY A 702 -51.91 10.82 0.22
N LEU A 703 -50.79 10.68 -0.47
CA LEU A 703 -50.29 11.65 -1.44
C LEU A 703 -50.84 11.37 -2.84
N PHE A 704 -51.28 12.42 -3.52
CA PHE A 704 -51.47 12.42 -4.97
C PHE A 704 -50.33 13.22 -5.56
N VAL A 705 -49.68 12.66 -6.58
CA VAL A 705 -48.55 13.29 -7.26
C VAL A 705 -48.91 13.43 -8.73
N THR A 706 -48.70 14.61 -9.29
CA THR A 706 -48.77 14.87 -10.73
C THR A 706 -47.50 15.61 -11.15
N ALA A 707 -46.92 15.22 -12.29
CA ALA A 707 -45.64 15.76 -12.73
C ALA A 707 -45.51 15.83 -14.25
N VAL A 708 -44.65 16.74 -14.67
CA VAL A 708 -44.23 16.92 -16.06
C VAL A 708 -42.72 17.13 -16.09
N MET A 709 -42.07 16.58 -17.11
CA MET A 709 -40.63 16.73 -17.34
C MET A 709 -40.32 17.90 -18.27
#